data_AF-A0A414HES5-F1
#
_entry.id   AF-A0A414HES5-F1
#
_cell.length_a   1.000
_cell.length_b   1.000
_cell.length_c   1.000
_cell.angle_alpha   90.00
_cell.angle_beta   90.00
_cell.angle_gamma   90.00
#
_symmetry.space_group_name_H-M   'P 1'
#
loop_
_entity.id
_entity.type
_entity.pdbx_description
1 polymer ?
#
loop_
_entity_poly.entity_id
_entity_poly.type
_entity_poly.pdbx_seq_one_letter_code
_entity_poly.pdbx_strand_id
1 'polypeptide(L)'
;MAHYNKKEHLRANIEAIKTVFALHREQRAATEEEMEVLRAYAGFGALKCILSPANTMEDIARWNKSELELFPLVMELHRIIRDNTASESQYKSYMQSLKNSVMTAFYTPAPIVREIAASLQEAGIVPQRILDPSAGMGEFIRSFDGIAAEGHTTFGFEKDILTGQMLSVLHPEDKIRIRGFEEIESKLGGYFDVVSSNIPFGDVAVFDPVFSKTDEPARKVARMSLHNYFFVKGVDMLREGGVLAFITSQGVMNAPTNEPVREWLMSHTRLISAVRLPNNLFSENAGTEVGSDLIVLQKQSEKTSLTEEEQRFIKSEKRPSGVLFNTYLRSMSQIVHTEWKQDTDPYGKPAILFHHEGGAEGIATDMGKILRADLAKRLDEALYQKHISIQEQPKVAVSVPPEVKQEEPTLTLAASTEEQPHKEVVQPREEQPVEHPRSSVTPQVQLLDLFGNVIPEEKPKRKTATVKRAVVSTPSPTIEIKPQETAMRLRDTNELWWQQDKEKGMQQRPYEGVWHEHLKEGSLLASDFQVGMLVRDMEDNRMFQPIDLPSQERQKMLLYIDLRDAYHALYDYEAERKVANESLRQNLNELYDRFVRQYGYLNDRKNHEQILMDAGGREILFLERKVDKETLKADIFRQPVSFSLHEVTEVSNAQEALSASLNKFGAVDTEYMLSLLPDTSEEEMLSELHGRISYNPLEGEYEIAEKFISGNVVAASERIGQYLLEHPEDARAQASLQALKDAIPEPIPFVDLDFNFGERWIPVNLYSDYASHLFDTEVTIRYNSSADEYSVEARMHNANIWDRFCVRGQHRRYDGIALMKHALLNTTPDITKKIMVGDKEVKVRDTEAIQMANAKIDEIRNGFTDWLNEQSDEFKERLEKLYNNTFNCFVRPQYDGSHQTFPDLNLKGLGIESLYGSQKDAVWMLKLNGGGICDHQVGAGKTLIMCTAAYEMKRLGLANKPMILALKANVQEIAQTFQTAYPNAKLLYPGKNDFTPDKRQRIFHDIKNNNWDCIVLTHDQFGMIPQSDEIQQKILQDELDSVEENLDVLRQQGRSISRAMEKGLVKRQMNLQAKLDEIKFKIENRKDDIVDFKTMGIDHLFVDESHYQNFYEFPKFR
;
A
#
# COMPACT_ATOMS: atom_id res chain seq x y z
N MET A 1 19.76 -9.06 -43.01
CA MET A 1 20.07 -9.21 -41.57
C MET A 1 18.91 -9.96 -40.94
N ALA A 2 19.12 -11.18 -40.45
CA ALA A 2 18.09 -11.90 -39.72
C ALA A 2 17.85 -11.19 -38.38
N HIS A 3 16.63 -10.74 -38.13
CA HIS A 3 16.26 -10.10 -36.86
C HIS A 3 16.18 -11.15 -35.75
N TYR A 4 16.76 -10.86 -34.58
CA TYR A 4 16.67 -11.69 -33.37
C TYR A 4 15.20 -11.99 -33.00
N ASN A 5 14.80 -13.26 -33.03
CA ASN A 5 13.41 -13.68 -32.76
C ASN A 5 13.25 -14.12 -31.30
N LYS A 6 12.82 -13.18 -30.44
CA LYS A 6 12.61 -13.41 -29.00
C LYS A 6 11.78 -14.67 -28.69
N LYS A 7 10.78 -14.99 -29.51
CA LYS A 7 9.88 -16.12 -29.28
C LYS A 7 10.55 -17.47 -29.49
N GLU A 8 11.34 -17.58 -30.56
CA GLU A 8 12.10 -18.80 -30.88
C GLU A 8 13.18 -19.04 -29.84
N HIS A 9 13.92 -18.00 -29.44
CA HIS A 9 14.94 -18.11 -28.38
C HIS A 9 14.33 -18.52 -27.03
N LEU A 10 13.21 -17.91 -26.62
CA LEU A 10 12.53 -18.29 -25.38
C LEU A 10 12.08 -19.76 -25.40
N ARG A 11 11.57 -20.22 -26.55
CA ARG A 11 11.17 -21.63 -26.71
C ARG A 11 12.36 -22.58 -26.67
N ALA A 12 13.46 -22.27 -27.36
CA ALA A 12 14.68 -23.08 -27.31
C ALA A 12 15.23 -23.20 -25.87
N ASN A 13 15.25 -22.10 -25.12
CA ASN A 13 15.67 -22.12 -23.72
C ASN A 13 14.75 -22.98 -22.85
N ILE A 14 13.43 -22.89 -23.05
CA ILE A 14 12.45 -23.71 -22.32
C ILE A 14 12.68 -25.21 -22.59
N GLU A 15 12.91 -25.59 -23.85
CA GLU A 15 13.18 -26.99 -24.20
C GLU A 15 14.49 -27.49 -23.58
N ALA A 16 15.57 -26.70 -23.59
CA ALA A 16 16.82 -27.06 -22.92
C ALA A 16 16.62 -27.27 -21.40
N ILE A 17 15.83 -26.42 -20.74
CA ILE A 17 15.50 -26.55 -19.32
C ILE A 17 14.69 -27.83 -19.06
N LYS A 18 13.72 -28.16 -19.92
CA LYS A 18 12.99 -29.43 -19.82
C LYS A 18 13.92 -30.63 -19.94
N THR A 19 14.84 -30.59 -20.91
CA THR A 19 15.80 -31.67 -21.16
C THR A 19 16.73 -31.87 -19.97
N VAL A 20 17.32 -30.81 -19.40
CA VAL A 20 18.22 -30.96 -18.25
C VAL A 20 17.51 -31.50 -17.01
N PHE A 21 16.26 -31.07 -16.76
CA PHE A 21 15.46 -31.63 -15.66
C PHE A 21 15.10 -33.10 -15.89
N ALA A 22 14.76 -33.49 -17.12
CA ALA A 22 14.49 -34.89 -17.46
C ALA A 22 15.74 -35.76 -17.21
N LEU A 23 16.91 -35.32 -17.66
CA LEU A 23 18.18 -36.03 -17.47
C LEU A 23 18.53 -36.21 -15.99
N HIS A 24 18.35 -35.17 -15.17
CA HIS A 24 18.58 -35.26 -13.72
C HIS A 24 17.61 -36.19 -13.02
N ARG A 25 16.33 -36.16 -13.40
CA ARG A 25 15.31 -37.05 -12.85
C ARG A 25 15.58 -38.51 -13.22
N GLU A 26 16.05 -38.75 -14.43
CA GLU A 26 16.31 -40.10 -14.97
C GLU A 26 17.72 -40.62 -14.62
N GLN A 27 18.59 -39.78 -14.05
CA GLN A 27 19.97 -40.11 -13.67
C GLN A 27 20.78 -40.79 -14.79
N ARG A 28 20.69 -40.25 -16.01
CA ARG A 28 21.38 -40.79 -17.20
C ARG A 28 22.17 -39.73 -17.95
N ALA A 29 23.10 -40.19 -18.78
CA ALA A 29 23.83 -39.32 -19.71
C ALA A 29 22.90 -38.82 -20.85
N ALA A 30 23.22 -37.64 -21.37
CA ALA A 30 22.54 -37.07 -22.53
C ALA A 30 22.90 -37.84 -23.81
N THR A 31 21.90 -38.05 -24.67
CA THR A 31 22.11 -38.50 -26.05
C THR A 31 22.66 -37.36 -26.92
N GLU A 32 23.16 -37.65 -28.12
CA GLU A 32 23.68 -36.60 -29.02
C GLU A 32 22.59 -35.60 -29.41
N GLU A 33 21.35 -36.07 -29.64
CA GLU A 33 20.20 -35.21 -29.94
C GLU A 33 19.87 -34.27 -28.75
N GLU A 34 19.91 -34.79 -27.51
CA GLU A 34 19.70 -33.97 -26.31
C GLU A 34 20.83 -32.98 -26.08
N MET A 35 22.08 -33.36 -26.40
CA MET A 35 23.21 -32.43 -26.35
C MET A 35 23.04 -31.28 -27.35
N GLU A 36 22.50 -31.53 -28.55
CA GLU A 36 22.16 -30.45 -29.49
C GLU A 36 21.11 -29.49 -28.93
N VAL A 37 20.07 -30.01 -28.27
CA VAL A 37 19.05 -29.19 -27.60
C VAL A 37 19.65 -28.34 -26.48
N LEU A 38 20.51 -28.92 -25.64
CA LEU A 38 21.19 -28.19 -24.57
C LEU A 38 22.14 -27.12 -25.13
N ARG A 39 22.89 -27.40 -26.20
CA ARG A 39 23.79 -26.44 -26.87
C ARG A 39 23.03 -25.26 -27.51
N ALA A 40 21.74 -25.41 -27.78
CA ALA A 40 20.90 -24.32 -28.31
C ALA A 40 20.47 -23.30 -27.22
N TYR A 41 20.72 -23.58 -25.94
CA TYR A 41 20.45 -22.63 -24.86
C TYR A 41 21.32 -21.39 -24.98
N ALA A 42 20.68 -20.22 -25.09
CA ALA A 42 21.34 -18.93 -25.28
C ALA A 42 21.10 -17.96 -24.11
N GLY A 43 20.59 -18.46 -22.98
CA GLY A 43 20.25 -17.68 -21.78
C GLY A 43 19.19 -16.59 -22.01
N PHE A 44 18.94 -15.79 -20.97
CA PHE A 44 17.79 -14.86 -20.94
C PHE A 44 18.15 -13.38 -21.08
N GLY A 45 19.40 -13.03 -21.42
CA GLY A 45 19.88 -11.64 -21.46
C GLY A 45 19.03 -10.69 -22.33
N ALA A 46 18.62 -11.12 -23.52
CA ALA A 46 17.71 -10.36 -24.41
C ALA A 46 16.21 -10.57 -24.13
N LEU A 47 15.86 -11.50 -23.23
CA LEU A 47 14.50 -11.89 -22.87
C LEU A 47 14.08 -11.27 -21.55
N LYS A 48 14.23 -9.94 -21.41
CA LYS A 48 13.86 -9.19 -20.20
C LYS A 48 12.40 -9.40 -19.76
N CYS A 49 11.53 -9.87 -20.66
CA CYS A 49 10.15 -10.24 -20.35
C CYS A 49 10.03 -11.33 -19.27
N ILE A 50 11.05 -12.14 -19.02
CA ILE A 50 11.04 -13.13 -17.92
C ILE A 50 11.09 -12.48 -16.53
N LEU A 51 11.42 -11.18 -16.45
CA LEU A 51 11.39 -10.40 -15.21
C LEU A 51 9.98 -9.85 -14.90
N SER A 52 9.07 -9.89 -15.88
CA SER A 52 7.70 -9.41 -15.73
C SER A 52 6.84 -10.44 -14.99
N PRO A 53 5.86 -10.02 -14.17
CA PRO A 53 5.00 -10.93 -13.42
C PRO A 53 4.22 -11.85 -14.37
N ALA A 54 4.25 -13.17 -14.17
CA ALA A 54 3.54 -14.12 -15.02
C ALA A 54 2.97 -15.30 -14.22
N ASN A 55 2.47 -15.03 -13.01
CA ASN A 55 1.95 -16.07 -12.13
C ASN A 55 0.48 -16.39 -12.46
N THR A 56 -0.31 -15.37 -12.83
CA THR A 56 -1.73 -15.52 -13.14
C THR A 56 -2.08 -14.86 -14.47
N MET A 57 -3.23 -15.23 -15.05
CA MET A 57 -3.71 -14.63 -16.31
C MET A 57 -4.00 -13.13 -16.17
N GLU A 58 -4.21 -12.63 -14.96
CA GLU A 58 -4.45 -11.21 -14.65
C GLU A 58 -3.18 -10.37 -14.80
N ASP A 59 -2.00 -10.99 -14.63
CA ASP A 59 -0.72 -10.31 -14.76
C ASP A 59 -0.46 -9.79 -16.18
N ILE A 60 -1.17 -10.33 -17.19
CA ILE A 60 -1.08 -9.88 -18.58
C ILE A 60 -1.37 -8.37 -18.73
N ALA A 61 -2.19 -7.80 -17.84
CA ALA A 61 -2.51 -6.37 -17.85
C ALA A 61 -1.31 -5.47 -17.51
N ARG A 62 -0.28 -6.03 -16.86
CA ARG A 62 0.95 -5.33 -16.46
C ARG A 62 2.07 -5.43 -17.50
N TRP A 63 1.83 -6.14 -18.60
CA TRP A 63 2.81 -6.36 -19.66
C TRP A 63 2.76 -5.26 -20.74
N ASN A 64 3.91 -5.00 -21.34
CA ASN A 64 4.00 -4.12 -22.50
C ASN A 64 3.26 -4.73 -23.69
N LYS A 65 2.48 -3.92 -24.41
CA LYS A 65 1.69 -4.36 -25.57
C LYS A 65 2.53 -5.08 -26.64
N SER A 66 3.80 -4.71 -26.80
CA SER A 66 4.73 -5.31 -27.75
C SER A 66 5.28 -6.68 -27.34
N GLU A 67 5.07 -7.13 -26.10
CA GLU A 67 5.64 -8.36 -25.55
C GLU A 67 4.56 -9.35 -25.08
N LEU A 68 3.27 -9.02 -25.28
CA LEU A 68 2.12 -9.85 -24.89
C LEU A 68 2.15 -11.25 -25.52
N GLU A 69 2.71 -11.39 -26.72
CA GLU A 69 2.82 -12.69 -27.39
C GLU A 69 3.78 -13.68 -26.72
N LEU A 70 4.67 -13.18 -25.85
CA LEU A 70 5.64 -13.99 -25.09
C LEU A 70 5.08 -14.47 -23.74
N PHE A 71 4.01 -13.83 -23.25
CA PHE A 71 3.39 -14.13 -21.95
C PHE A 71 3.09 -15.62 -21.75
N PRO A 72 2.47 -16.35 -22.70
CA PRO A 72 2.20 -17.78 -22.52
C PRO A 72 3.46 -18.64 -22.33
N LEU A 73 4.55 -18.28 -23.00
CA LEU A 73 5.82 -19.00 -22.89
C LEU A 73 6.52 -18.71 -21.56
N VAL A 74 6.41 -17.48 -21.04
CA VAL A 74 6.96 -17.16 -19.72
C VAL A 74 6.15 -17.85 -18.61
N MET A 75 4.83 -17.90 -18.72
CA MET A 75 4.02 -18.75 -17.81
C MET A 75 4.43 -20.22 -17.85
N GLU A 76 4.67 -20.76 -19.05
CA GLU A 76 5.15 -22.14 -19.22
C GLU A 76 6.51 -22.35 -18.52
N LEU A 77 7.44 -21.41 -18.66
CA LEU A 77 8.74 -21.44 -17.97
C LEU A 77 8.55 -21.50 -16.44
N HIS A 78 7.73 -20.61 -15.86
CA HIS A 78 7.45 -20.61 -14.42
C HIS A 78 6.85 -21.96 -13.97
N ARG A 79 5.94 -22.52 -14.75
CA ARG A 79 5.34 -23.83 -14.45
C ARG A 79 6.37 -24.95 -14.49
N ILE A 80 7.20 -25.03 -15.53
CA ILE A 80 8.22 -26.09 -15.66
C ILE A 80 9.19 -26.09 -14.49
N ILE A 81 9.66 -24.91 -14.09
CA ILE A 81 10.57 -24.81 -12.95
C ILE A 81 9.84 -25.24 -11.67
N ARG A 82 8.61 -24.77 -11.45
CA ARG A 82 7.82 -25.13 -10.26
C ARG A 82 7.56 -26.64 -10.19
N ASP A 83 7.16 -27.26 -11.29
CA ASP A 83 6.86 -28.70 -11.40
C ASP A 83 8.10 -29.60 -11.17
N ASN A 84 9.31 -29.05 -11.37
CA ASN A 84 10.57 -29.78 -11.18
C ASN A 84 11.34 -29.33 -9.90
N THR A 85 10.67 -28.62 -9.00
CA THR A 85 11.21 -28.23 -7.68
C THR A 85 10.37 -28.82 -6.55
N ALA A 86 11.02 -29.21 -5.45
CA ALA A 86 10.37 -29.88 -4.33
C ALA A 86 9.67 -28.91 -3.36
N SER A 87 10.01 -27.62 -3.40
CA SER A 87 9.46 -26.59 -2.52
C SER A 87 9.41 -25.22 -3.18
N GLU A 88 8.55 -24.34 -2.69
CA GLU A 88 8.47 -22.94 -3.12
C GLU A 88 9.78 -22.17 -2.87
N SER A 89 10.53 -22.52 -1.82
CA SER A 89 11.87 -21.94 -1.59
C SER A 89 12.85 -22.30 -2.70
N GLN A 90 12.85 -23.58 -3.13
CA GLN A 90 13.69 -24.02 -4.23
C GLN A 90 13.29 -23.34 -5.54
N TYR A 91 11.99 -23.26 -5.84
CA TYR A 91 11.46 -22.49 -6.98
C TYR A 91 11.94 -21.03 -6.97
N LYS A 92 11.81 -20.33 -5.84
CA LYS A 92 12.28 -18.95 -5.68
C LYS A 92 13.78 -18.82 -5.96
N SER A 93 14.59 -19.79 -5.52
CA SER A 93 16.04 -19.82 -5.77
C SER A 93 16.37 -19.92 -7.27
N TYR A 94 15.72 -20.83 -8.00
CA TYR A 94 15.88 -20.94 -9.47
C TYR A 94 15.45 -19.64 -10.18
N MET A 95 14.30 -19.09 -9.81
CA MET A 95 13.81 -17.84 -10.40
C MET A 95 14.74 -16.66 -10.08
N GLN A 96 15.30 -16.59 -8.87
CA GLN A 96 16.25 -15.54 -8.50
C GLN A 96 17.58 -15.69 -9.25
N SER A 97 18.06 -16.93 -9.44
CA SER A 97 19.25 -17.24 -10.24
C SER A 97 19.07 -16.74 -11.69
N LEU A 98 17.93 -17.06 -12.32
CA LEU A 98 17.57 -16.58 -13.65
C LEU A 98 17.51 -15.04 -13.72
N LYS A 99 16.85 -14.38 -12.75
CA LYS A 99 16.77 -12.92 -12.69
C LYS A 99 18.15 -12.26 -12.63
N ASN A 100 19.05 -12.81 -11.83
CA ASN A 100 20.42 -12.31 -11.71
C ASN A 100 21.20 -12.52 -13.03
N SER A 101 20.98 -13.65 -13.70
CA SER A 101 21.63 -14.01 -14.96
C SER A 101 21.25 -13.10 -16.14
N VAL A 102 19.99 -12.61 -16.21
CA VAL A 102 19.52 -11.67 -17.25
C VAL A 102 20.40 -10.43 -17.38
N MET A 103 21.01 -9.98 -16.28
CA MET A 103 21.79 -8.73 -16.25
C MET A 103 23.22 -8.92 -16.78
N THR A 104 23.73 -10.16 -16.86
CA THR A 104 25.15 -10.44 -17.11
C THR A 104 25.44 -11.49 -18.18
N ALA A 105 24.43 -12.20 -18.70
CA ALA A 105 24.61 -13.29 -19.65
C ALA A 105 24.88 -12.80 -21.09
N PHE A 106 26.15 -12.75 -21.48
CA PHE A 106 26.60 -12.54 -22.86
C PHE A 106 27.38 -13.78 -23.34
N TYR A 107 26.86 -14.51 -24.33
CA TYR A 107 27.54 -15.68 -24.88
C TYR A 107 28.49 -15.28 -26.01
N THR A 108 29.73 -15.76 -25.93
CA THR A 108 30.75 -15.48 -26.96
C THR A 108 30.57 -16.40 -28.16
N PRO A 109 30.62 -15.89 -29.40
CA PRO A 109 30.56 -16.73 -30.59
C PRO A 109 31.74 -17.73 -30.66
N ALA A 110 31.42 -18.99 -30.98
CA ALA A 110 32.40 -20.07 -31.08
C ALA A 110 33.63 -19.77 -31.99
N PRO A 111 33.49 -19.10 -33.17
CA PRO A 111 34.64 -18.78 -34.01
C PRO A 111 35.73 -17.96 -33.30
N ILE A 112 35.33 -17.05 -32.41
CA ILE A 112 36.22 -16.16 -31.68
C ILE A 112 37.06 -16.95 -30.68
N VAL A 113 36.41 -17.83 -29.92
CA VAL A 113 37.05 -18.61 -28.88
C VAL A 113 37.98 -19.67 -29.49
N ARG A 114 37.55 -20.33 -30.57
CA ARG A 114 38.40 -21.24 -31.35
C ARG A 114 39.66 -20.55 -31.85
N GLU A 115 39.53 -19.32 -32.35
CA GLU A 115 40.66 -18.57 -32.87
C GLU A 115 41.66 -18.16 -31.77
N ILE A 116 41.17 -17.80 -30.57
CA ILE A 116 42.02 -17.53 -29.40
C ILE A 116 42.81 -18.80 -29.03
N ALA A 117 42.13 -19.95 -28.93
CA ALA A 117 42.76 -21.22 -28.60
C ALA A 117 43.80 -21.63 -29.66
N ALA A 118 43.43 -21.58 -30.94
CA ALA A 118 44.33 -21.91 -32.05
C ALA A 118 45.57 -20.99 -32.08
N SER A 119 45.40 -19.68 -31.89
CA SER A 119 46.51 -18.73 -31.86
C SER A 119 47.48 -19.02 -30.71
N LEU A 120 46.98 -19.42 -29.54
CA LEU A 120 47.82 -19.80 -28.40
C LEU A 120 48.55 -21.14 -28.64
N GLN A 121 47.87 -22.12 -29.23
CA GLN A 121 48.48 -23.40 -29.59
C GLN A 121 49.63 -23.22 -30.60
N GLU A 122 49.41 -22.42 -31.65
CA GLU A 122 50.44 -22.08 -32.65
C GLU A 122 51.65 -21.35 -32.03
N ALA A 123 51.42 -20.59 -30.95
CA ALA A 123 52.46 -19.91 -30.19
C ALA A 123 53.18 -20.81 -29.15
N GLY A 124 52.88 -22.11 -29.12
CA GLY A 124 53.53 -23.09 -28.23
C GLY A 124 52.89 -23.27 -26.86
N ILE A 125 51.69 -22.74 -26.64
CA ILE A 125 50.95 -22.92 -25.38
C ILE A 125 50.14 -24.20 -25.43
N VAL A 126 50.57 -25.20 -24.65
CA VAL A 126 49.84 -26.46 -24.42
C VAL A 126 49.50 -26.55 -22.93
N PRO A 127 48.24 -26.30 -22.51
CA PRO A 127 47.86 -26.31 -21.11
C PRO A 127 47.62 -27.73 -20.57
N GLN A 128 47.94 -27.96 -19.29
CA GLN A 128 47.52 -29.16 -18.53
C GLN A 128 46.41 -28.83 -17.52
N ARG A 129 46.36 -27.59 -17.03
CA ARG A 129 45.40 -27.10 -16.03
C ARG A 129 44.73 -25.83 -16.53
N ILE A 130 43.45 -25.94 -16.83
CA ILE A 130 42.63 -24.86 -17.41
C ILE A 130 41.61 -24.39 -16.38
N LEU A 131 41.40 -23.08 -16.31
CA LEU A 131 40.33 -22.47 -15.52
C LEU A 131 39.48 -21.54 -16.39
N ASP A 132 38.17 -21.80 -16.39
CA ASP A 132 37.15 -20.84 -16.83
C ASP A 132 36.37 -20.33 -15.60
N PRO A 133 36.66 -19.10 -15.12
CA PRO A 133 35.98 -18.53 -13.96
C PRO A 133 34.52 -18.10 -14.20
N SER A 134 34.02 -18.11 -15.44
CA SER A 134 32.64 -17.73 -15.77
C SER A 134 32.18 -18.48 -17.02
N ALA A 135 32.02 -19.80 -16.86
CA ALA A 135 32.03 -20.75 -17.95
C ALA A 135 30.80 -20.69 -18.87
N GLY A 136 29.65 -20.18 -18.41
CA GLY A 136 28.43 -20.19 -19.18
C GLY A 136 28.11 -21.59 -19.70
N MET A 137 27.94 -21.73 -21.01
CA MET A 137 27.69 -23.02 -21.68
C MET A 137 28.96 -23.75 -22.13
N GLY A 138 30.15 -23.31 -21.68
CA GLY A 138 31.40 -24.07 -21.85
C GLY A 138 32.15 -23.84 -23.16
N GLU A 139 31.90 -22.74 -23.87
CA GLU A 139 32.53 -22.48 -25.17
C GLU A 139 34.07 -22.38 -25.09
N PHE A 140 34.59 -21.76 -24.02
CA PHE A 140 36.02 -21.70 -23.72
C PHE A 140 36.58 -23.06 -23.31
N ILE A 141 35.88 -23.80 -22.44
CA ILE A 141 36.26 -25.16 -22.05
C ILE A 141 36.43 -26.02 -23.30
N ARG A 142 35.39 -26.13 -24.13
CA ARG A 142 35.39 -26.92 -25.37
C ARG A 142 36.52 -26.55 -26.33
N SER A 143 36.78 -25.26 -26.52
CA SER A 143 37.80 -24.80 -27.46
C SER A 143 39.22 -25.06 -26.96
N PHE A 144 39.45 -24.92 -25.65
CA PHE A 144 40.76 -25.14 -25.04
C PHE A 144 41.07 -26.63 -24.78
N ASP A 145 40.06 -27.47 -24.55
CA ASP A 145 40.25 -28.93 -24.46
C ASP A 145 40.84 -29.50 -25.76
N GLY A 146 40.49 -28.92 -26.91
CA GLY A 146 41.04 -29.32 -28.22
C GLY A 146 42.53 -29.05 -28.41
N ILE A 147 43.15 -28.20 -27.57
CA ILE A 147 44.57 -27.86 -27.63
C ILE A 147 45.35 -28.32 -26.39
N ALA A 148 44.66 -28.90 -25.41
CA ALA A 148 45.23 -29.31 -24.13
C ALA A 148 46.07 -30.59 -24.25
N ALA A 149 46.96 -30.82 -23.29
CA ALA A 149 47.71 -32.07 -23.21
C ALA A 149 46.80 -33.25 -22.82
N GLU A 150 47.16 -34.47 -23.23
CA GLU A 150 46.43 -35.68 -22.83
C GLU A 150 46.38 -35.82 -21.29
N GLY A 151 45.19 -36.03 -20.73
CA GLY A 151 44.96 -36.11 -19.29
C GLY A 151 44.92 -34.76 -18.55
N HIS A 152 44.64 -33.67 -19.26
CA HIS A 152 44.47 -32.35 -18.66
C HIS A 152 43.30 -32.31 -17.67
N THR A 153 43.27 -31.25 -16.85
CA THR A 153 42.17 -30.97 -15.93
C THR A 153 41.59 -29.59 -16.21
N THR A 154 40.29 -29.54 -16.49
CA THR A 154 39.56 -28.29 -16.66
C THR A 154 38.65 -28.01 -15.46
N PHE A 155 38.67 -26.77 -14.97
CA PHE A 155 37.80 -26.26 -13.92
C PHE A 155 36.90 -25.17 -14.51
N GLY A 156 35.58 -25.30 -14.30
CA GLY A 156 34.60 -24.31 -14.72
C GLY A 156 33.79 -23.80 -13.54
N PHE A 157 33.61 -22.48 -13.43
CA PHE A 157 32.70 -21.86 -12.45
C PHE A 157 31.53 -21.21 -13.18
N GLU A 158 30.31 -21.50 -12.75
CA GLU A 158 29.09 -20.87 -13.25
C GLU A 158 28.16 -20.58 -12.06
N LYS A 159 27.63 -19.35 -12.00
CA LYS A 159 26.81 -18.87 -10.87
C LYS A 159 25.32 -19.11 -11.11
N ASP A 160 24.88 -19.18 -12.36
CA ASP A 160 23.51 -19.51 -12.71
C ASP A 160 23.25 -21.02 -12.55
N ILE A 161 22.21 -21.38 -11.80
CA ILE A 161 21.94 -22.77 -11.42
C ILE A 161 21.64 -23.62 -12.67
N LEU A 162 20.76 -23.14 -13.55
CA LEU A 162 20.33 -23.89 -14.73
C LEU A 162 21.46 -24.01 -15.76
N THR A 163 22.18 -22.92 -16.02
CA THR A 163 23.32 -22.89 -16.93
C THR A 163 24.43 -23.81 -16.41
N GLY A 164 24.75 -23.76 -15.12
CA GLY A 164 25.76 -24.64 -14.51
C GLY A 164 25.36 -26.13 -14.57
N GLN A 165 24.07 -26.43 -14.42
CA GLN A 165 23.54 -27.79 -14.57
C GLN A 165 23.68 -28.30 -16.00
N MET A 166 23.30 -27.49 -16.99
CA MET A 166 23.47 -27.84 -18.40
C MET A 166 24.96 -28.00 -18.77
N LEU A 167 25.82 -27.12 -18.27
CA LEU A 167 27.26 -27.19 -18.44
C LEU A 167 27.82 -28.52 -17.91
N SER A 168 27.37 -28.94 -16.72
CA SER A 168 27.81 -30.20 -16.09
C SER A 168 27.42 -31.43 -16.91
N VAL A 169 26.29 -31.38 -17.60
CA VAL A 169 25.84 -32.44 -18.52
C VAL A 169 26.64 -32.43 -19.82
N LEU A 170 26.97 -31.26 -20.36
CA LEU A 170 27.76 -31.12 -21.59
C LEU A 170 29.24 -31.51 -21.39
N HIS A 171 29.73 -31.41 -20.16
CA HIS A 171 31.13 -31.59 -19.78
C HIS A 171 31.29 -32.51 -18.55
N PRO A 172 30.96 -33.81 -18.67
CA PRO A 172 30.89 -34.72 -17.53
C PRO A 172 32.25 -35.05 -16.89
N GLU A 173 33.34 -34.95 -17.66
CA GLU A 173 34.71 -35.24 -17.19
C GLU A 173 35.38 -34.01 -16.52
N ASP A 174 34.78 -32.83 -16.66
CA ASP A 174 35.33 -31.56 -16.16
C ASP A 174 34.86 -31.23 -14.73
N LYS A 175 35.65 -30.45 -14.01
CA LYS A 175 35.34 -30.04 -12.64
C LYS A 175 34.48 -28.78 -12.63
N ILE A 176 33.18 -28.95 -12.87
CA ILE A 176 32.20 -27.86 -12.88
C ILE A 176 31.72 -27.52 -11.45
N ARG A 177 31.74 -26.22 -11.12
CA ARG A 177 31.31 -25.67 -9.83
C ARG A 177 30.15 -24.69 -10.07
N ILE A 178 28.94 -25.10 -9.66
CA ILE A 178 27.75 -24.24 -9.72
C ILE A 178 27.75 -23.29 -8.51
N ARG A 179 28.66 -22.31 -8.51
CA ARG A 179 28.86 -21.28 -7.48
C ARG A 179 29.67 -20.12 -8.03
N GLY A 180 29.73 -19.00 -7.32
CA GLY A 180 30.52 -17.84 -7.74
C GLY A 180 32.03 -18.10 -7.73
N PHE A 181 32.77 -17.52 -8.69
CA PHE A 181 34.24 -17.59 -8.75
C PHE A 181 34.91 -17.01 -7.49
N GLU A 182 34.22 -16.13 -6.77
CA GLU A 182 34.68 -15.60 -5.49
C GLU A 182 34.93 -16.67 -4.42
N GLU A 183 34.29 -17.84 -4.55
CA GLU A 183 34.40 -18.96 -3.61
C GLU A 183 35.46 -20.00 -3.98
N ILE A 184 36.27 -19.78 -5.03
CA ILE A 184 37.35 -20.72 -5.40
C ILE A 184 38.27 -21.01 -4.22
N GLU A 185 38.63 -22.28 -4.04
CA GLU A 185 39.42 -22.73 -2.90
C GLU A 185 40.82 -22.07 -2.93
N SER A 186 41.22 -21.42 -1.84
CA SER A 186 42.49 -20.67 -1.75
C SER A 186 43.74 -21.48 -2.08
N LYS A 187 43.70 -22.80 -1.89
CA LYS A 187 44.75 -23.76 -2.26
C LYS A 187 45.02 -23.86 -3.78
N LEU A 188 44.12 -23.34 -4.60
CA LEU A 188 44.26 -23.30 -6.07
C LEU A 188 44.93 -21.99 -6.55
N GLY A 189 45.35 -21.10 -5.64
CA GLY A 189 46.15 -19.94 -5.99
C GLY A 189 47.49 -20.35 -6.61
N GLY A 190 47.83 -19.78 -7.77
CA GLY A 190 49.06 -20.12 -8.49
C GLY A 190 49.05 -21.49 -9.17
N TYR A 191 47.89 -22.13 -9.36
CA TYR A 191 47.80 -23.51 -9.84
C TYR A 191 47.64 -23.64 -11.36
N PHE A 192 46.99 -22.69 -12.04
CA PHE A 192 46.53 -22.89 -13.42
C PHE A 192 47.55 -22.44 -14.48
N ASP A 193 47.63 -23.17 -15.60
CA ASP A 193 48.49 -22.83 -16.72
C ASP A 193 47.83 -21.77 -17.62
N VAL A 194 46.52 -21.91 -17.83
CA VAL A 194 45.69 -20.98 -18.61
C VAL A 194 44.42 -20.64 -17.84
N VAL A 195 44.11 -19.35 -17.78
CA VAL A 195 42.84 -18.83 -17.27
C VAL A 195 42.16 -18.05 -18.39
N SER A 196 41.03 -18.54 -18.89
CA SER A 196 40.37 -17.97 -20.07
C SER A 196 38.87 -17.95 -19.93
N SER A 197 38.23 -16.85 -20.31
CA SER A 197 36.78 -16.67 -20.17
C SER A 197 36.26 -15.43 -20.89
N ASN A 198 34.94 -15.39 -21.09
CA ASN A 198 34.21 -14.14 -21.26
C ASN A 198 33.66 -13.72 -19.90
N ILE A 199 34.36 -12.80 -19.23
CA ILE A 199 34.03 -12.42 -17.86
C ILE A 199 32.81 -11.49 -17.83
N PRO A 200 31.97 -11.52 -16.78
CA PRO A 200 30.76 -10.72 -16.73
C PRO A 200 31.05 -9.20 -16.68
N PHE A 201 30.26 -8.42 -17.41
CA PHE A 201 30.41 -6.97 -17.51
C PHE A 201 29.54 -6.28 -16.46
N GLY A 202 30.13 -5.48 -15.57
CA GLY A 202 29.35 -4.61 -14.68
C GLY A 202 30.16 -3.91 -13.60
N ASP A 203 29.68 -2.75 -13.19
CA ASP A 203 30.23 -1.96 -12.07
C ASP A 203 29.58 -2.38 -10.74
N VAL A 204 29.53 -3.69 -10.51
CA VAL A 204 28.98 -4.32 -9.30
C VAL A 204 30.13 -4.66 -8.35
N ALA A 205 29.96 -4.35 -7.06
CA ALA A 205 30.95 -4.69 -6.06
C ALA A 205 30.92 -6.19 -5.75
N VAL A 206 32.11 -6.80 -5.63
CA VAL A 206 32.27 -8.22 -5.30
C VAL A 206 32.81 -8.34 -3.88
N PHE A 207 32.12 -9.14 -3.07
CA PHE A 207 32.60 -9.50 -1.75
C PHE A 207 33.54 -10.71 -1.85
N ASP A 208 34.80 -10.50 -1.49
CA ASP A 208 35.79 -11.56 -1.30
C ASP A 208 36.53 -11.28 0.03
N PRO A 209 36.48 -12.19 1.01
CA PRO A 209 37.17 -12.03 2.30
C PRO A 209 38.68 -11.75 2.18
N VAL A 210 39.37 -12.33 1.19
CA VAL A 210 40.81 -12.15 0.97
C VAL A 210 41.10 -10.72 0.50
N PHE A 211 40.28 -10.20 -0.41
CA PHE A 211 40.41 -8.84 -0.94
C PHE A 211 39.84 -7.77 0.01
N SER A 212 39.04 -8.18 1.00
CA SER A 212 38.47 -7.27 2.00
C SER A 212 39.43 -6.99 3.16
N LYS A 213 40.32 -7.93 3.47
CA LYS A 213 41.30 -7.84 4.57
C LYS A 213 42.63 -7.18 4.17
N THR A 214 42.86 -6.90 2.89
CA THR A 214 44.10 -6.31 2.39
C THR A 214 44.04 -4.78 2.32
N ASP A 215 45.16 -4.14 2.62
CA ASP A 215 45.31 -2.68 2.49
C ASP A 215 45.75 -2.21 1.09
N GLU A 216 46.04 -3.15 0.18
CA GLU A 216 46.52 -2.85 -1.17
C GLU A 216 45.48 -2.04 -1.98
N PRO A 217 45.82 -0.83 -2.48
CA PRO A 217 44.89 0.04 -3.20
C PRO A 217 44.25 -0.61 -4.42
N ALA A 218 45.02 -1.38 -5.20
CA ALA A 218 44.52 -2.03 -6.41
C ALA A 218 43.41 -3.05 -6.12
N ARG A 219 43.55 -3.85 -5.05
CA ARG A 219 42.55 -4.83 -4.62
C ARG A 219 41.28 -4.16 -4.08
N LYS A 220 41.41 -3.02 -3.39
CA LYS A 220 40.26 -2.21 -2.94
C LYS A 220 39.46 -1.68 -4.13
N VAL A 221 40.13 -1.14 -5.15
CA VAL A 221 39.48 -0.65 -6.38
C VAL A 221 38.92 -1.80 -7.21
N ALA A 222 39.63 -2.93 -7.31
CA ALA A 222 39.18 -4.08 -8.07
C ALA A 222 37.86 -4.65 -7.54
N ARG A 223 37.66 -4.72 -6.22
CA ARG A 223 36.38 -5.16 -5.62
C ARG A 223 35.20 -4.26 -5.94
N MET A 224 35.41 -3.05 -6.44
CA MET A 224 34.32 -2.11 -6.72
C MET A 224 33.62 -2.39 -8.05
N SER A 225 34.25 -3.18 -8.93
CA SER A 225 33.72 -3.51 -10.25
C SER A 225 34.04 -4.96 -10.61
N LEU A 226 33.03 -5.68 -11.09
CA LEU A 226 33.07 -7.13 -11.30
C LEU A 226 34.19 -7.52 -12.28
N HIS A 227 34.30 -6.81 -13.40
CA HIS A 227 35.32 -7.11 -14.41
C HIS A 227 36.76 -6.91 -13.88
N ASN A 228 36.99 -5.90 -13.04
CA ASN A 228 38.32 -5.63 -12.47
C ASN A 228 38.70 -6.73 -11.47
N TYR A 229 37.75 -7.14 -10.63
CA TYR A 229 37.95 -8.23 -9.67
C TYR A 229 38.35 -9.53 -10.37
N PHE A 230 37.67 -9.89 -11.47
CA PHE A 230 38.00 -11.08 -12.26
C PHE A 230 39.43 -11.04 -12.82
N PHE A 231 39.92 -9.90 -13.31
CA PHE A 231 41.31 -9.77 -13.76
C PHE A 231 42.32 -9.99 -12.62
N VAL A 232 42.17 -9.28 -11.51
CA VAL A 232 43.13 -9.38 -10.40
C VAL A 232 43.13 -10.80 -9.81
N LYS A 233 41.95 -11.37 -9.57
CA LYS A 233 41.84 -12.73 -9.04
C LYS A 233 42.25 -13.81 -10.06
N GLY A 234 41.97 -13.62 -11.35
CA GLY A 234 42.44 -14.50 -12.41
C GLY A 234 43.96 -14.57 -12.49
N VAL A 235 44.65 -13.43 -12.35
CA VAL A 235 46.13 -13.39 -12.27
C VAL A 235 46.64 -14.08 -11.00
N ASP A 236 45.96 -13.94 -9.86
CA ASP A 236 46.30 -14.65 -8.62
C ASP A 236 46.20 -16.18 -8.81
N MET A 237 45.28 -16.67 -9.65
CA MET A 237 45.09 -18.11 -9.92
C MET A 237 46.14 -18.70 -10.88
N LEU A 238 46.77 -17.88 -11.70
CA LEU A 238 47.81 -18.34 -12.64
C LEU A 238 49.11 -18.72 -11.94
N ARG A 239 49.74 -19.81 -12.39
CA ARG A 239 51.15 -20.08 -12.06
C ARG A 239 52.06 -19.04 -12.73
N GLU A 240 53.29 -18.95 -12.23
CA GLU A 240 54.31 -18.12 -12.88
C GLU A 240 54.51 -18.54 -14.35
N GLY A 241 54.55 -17.56 -15.26
CA GLY A 241 54.64 -17.78 -16.70
C GLY A 241 53.33 -18.23 -17.38
N GLY A 242 52.26 -18.51 -16.64
CA GLY A 242 50.95 -18.89 -17.18
C GLY A 242 50.26 -17.74 -17.93
N VAL A 243 49.24 -18.06 -18.72
CA VAL A 243 48.58 -17.13 -19.66
C VAL A 243 47.13 -16.87 -19.28
N LEU A 244 46.74 -15.60 -19.22
CA LEU A 244 45.37 -15.15 -19.04
C LEU A 244 44.83 -14.65 -20.38
N ALA A 245 43.62 -15.04 -20.77
CA ALA A 245 42.93 -14.54 -21.95
C ALA A 245 41.46 -14.24 -21.65
N PHE A 246 41.13 -12.96 -21.44
CA PHE A 246 39.77 -12.54 -21.11
C PHE A 246 39.15 -11.64 -22.17
N ILE A 247 37.91 -11.95 -22.52
CA ILE A 247 37.00 -10.99 -23.16
C ILE A 247 36.30 -10.21 -22.04
N THR A 248 36.35 -8.88 -22.11
CA THR A 248 35.87 -8.00 -21.06
C THR A 248 35.20 -6.73 -21.61
N SER A 249 34.57 -5.96 -20.73
CA SER A 249 34.02 -4.65 -21.09
C SER A 249 35.14 -3.64 -21.39
N GLN A 250 34.85 -2.68 -22.26
CA GLN A 250 35.77 -1.57 -22.54
C GLN A 250 36.10 -0.69 -21.32
N GLY A 251 35.35 -0.84 -20.21
CA GLY A 251 35.58 -0.11 -18.96
C GLY A 251 36.94 -0.39 -18.34
N VAL A 252 37.46 -1.63 -18.45
CA VAL A 252 38.79 -2.01 -17.91
C VAL A 252 39.87 -1.09 -18.48
N MET A 253 39.87 -0.92 -19.81
CA MET A 253 40.86 -0.11 -20.50
C MET A 253 40.56 1.39 -20.42
N ASN A 254 39.31 1.82 -20.62
CA ASN A 254 39.00 3.25 -20.84
C ASN A 254 38.72 4.04 -19.55
N ALA A 255 38.28 3.40 -18.46
CA ALA A 255 37.85 4.12 -17.27
C ALA A 255 39.06 4.67 -16.48
N PRO A 256 39.14 5.98 -16.21
CA PRO A 256 40.23 6.56 -15.41
C PRO A 256 40.29 6.00 -13.99
N THR A 257 39.12 5.68 -13.40
CA THR A 257 38.99 5.07 -12.07
C THR A 257 39.66 3.69 -11.98
N ASN A 258 39.87 3.02 -13.11
CA ASN A 258 40.50 1.69 -13.19
C ASN A 258 42.03 1.78 -13.35
N GLU A 259 42.62 2.98 -13.36
CA GLU A 259 44.08 3.16 -13.49
C GLU A 259 44.89 2.38 -12.44
N PRO A 260 44.53 2.36 -11.14
CA PRO A 260 45.26 1.56 -10.14
C PRO A 260 45.24 0.05 -10.43
N VAL A 261 44.14 -0.44 -11.02
CA VAL A 261 44.03 -1.85 -11.43
C VAL A 261 44.94 -2.13 -12.62
N ARG A 262 44.98 -1.23 -13.62
CA ARG A 262 45.89 -1.39 -14.77
C ARG A 262 47.36 -1.29 -14.38
N GLU A 263 47.71 -0.39 -13.47
CA GLU A 263 49.08 -0.31 -12.91
C GLU A 263 49.48 -1.63 -12.26
N TRP A 264 48.59 -2.18 -11.43
CA TRP A 264 48.81 -3.47 -10.78
C TRP A 264 48.94 -4.62 -11.78
N LEU A 265 48.08 -4.67 -12.81
CA LEU A 265 48.19 -5.70 -13.84
C LEU A 265 49.52 -5.62 -14.56
N MET A 266 49.96 -4.42 -14.96
CA MET A 266 51.23 -4.25 -15.67
C MET A 266 52.46 -4.50 -14.79
N SER A 267 52.37 -4.36 -13.46
CA SER A 267 53.46 -4.69 -12.55
C SER A 267 53.59 -6.19 -12.26
N HIS A 268 52.52 -6.97 -12.41
CA HIS A 268 52.49 -8.42 -12.11
C HIS A 268 52.39 -9.30 -13.37
N THR A 269 52.22 -8.69 -14.54
CA THR A 269 52.08 -9.39 -15.81
C THR A 269 52.81 -8.67 -16.93
N ARG A 270 53.04 -9.41 -18.00
CA ARG A 270 53.47 -8.91 -19.30
C ARG A 270 52.24 -8.75 -20.19
N LEU A 271 52.09 -7.57 -20.81
CA LEU A 271 51.03 -7.35 -21.79
C LEU A 271 51.35 -8.10 -23.09
N ILE A 272 50.58 -9.15 -23.40
CA ILE A 272 50.76 -9.94 -24.61
C ILE A 272 49.95 -9.38 -25.76
N SER A 273 48.66 -9.11 -25.54
CA SER A 273 47.79 -8.44 -26.54
C SER A 273 46.61 -7.76 -25.86
N ALA A 274 46.12 -6.68 -26.47
CA ALA A 274 44.89 -6.00 -26.07
C ALA A 274 44.18 -5.51 -27.34
N VAL A 275 43.16 -6.26 -27.78
CA VAL A 275 42.46 -6.05 -29.04
C VAL A 275 41.06 -5.53 -28.75
N ARG A 276 40.68 -4.40 -29.35
CA ARG A 276 39.30 -3.91 -29.30
C ARG A 276 38.44 -4.64 -30.32
N LEU A 277 37.37 -5.27 -29.85
CA LEU A 277 36.41 -6.00 -30.67
C LEU A 277 35.26 -5.08 -31.10
N PRO A 278 34.62 -5.35 -32.24
CA PRO A 278 33.53 -4.51 -32.74
C PRO A 278 32.26 -4.69 -31.91
N ASN A 279 31.42 -3.66 -31.87
CA ASN A 279 30.20 -3.61 -31.07
C ASN A 279 29.17 -4.67 -31.51
N ASN A 280 29.20 -5.12 -32.76
CA ASN A 280 28.28 -6.13 -33.28
C ASN A 280 28.70 -7.59 -33.00
N LEU A 281 29.74 -7.81 -32.18
CA LEU A 281 30.22 -9.15 -31.83
C LEU A 281 29.12 -10.04 -31.21
N PHE A 282 28.26 -9.47 -30.37
CA PHE A 282 27.24 -10.21 -29.62
C PHE A 282 25.83 -10.08 -30.21
N SER A 283 25.68 -9.49 -31.40
CA SER A 283 24.37 -9.16 -31.95
C SER A 283 23.57 -10.38 -32.42
N GLU A 284 24.23 -11.38 -33.01
CA GLU A 284 23.55 -12.59 -33.51
C GLU A 284 23.15 -13.54 -32.37
N ASN A 285 24.00 -13.74 -31.37
CA ASN A 285 23.77 -14.71 -30.29
C ASN A 285 23.03 -14.12 -29.08
N ALA A 286 23.29 -12.86 -28.73
CA ALA A 286 22.78 -12.22 -27.52
C ALA A 286 21.89 -10.98 -27.80
N GLY A 287 21.69 -10.60 -29.06
CA GLY A 287 20.80 -9.49 -29.43
C GLY A 287 21.24 -8.11 -28.90
N THR A 288 22.54 -7.91 -28.61
CA THR A 288 23.07 -6.64 -28.07
C THR A 288 24.25 -6.12 -28.88
N GLU A 289 24.44 -4.80 -28.87
CA GLU A 289 25.58 -4.10 -29.49
C GLU A 289 26.44 -3.45 -28.41
N VAL A 290 27.21 -4.27 -27.67
CA VAL A 290 28.09 -3.80 -26.58
C VAL A 290 29.55 -3.87 -27.01
N GLY A 291 30.32 -2.83 -26.65
CA GLY A 291 31.74 -2.79 -26.94
C GLY A 291 32.53 -3.67 -25.96
N SER A 292 33.44 -4.49 -26.48
CA SER A 292 34.30 -5.38 -25.70
C SER A 292 35.77 -5.32 -26.13
N ASP A 293 36.66 -5.76 -25.24
CA ASP A 293 38.09 -5.87 -25.48
C ASP A 293 38.54 -7.31 -25.15
N LEU A 294 39.42 -7.90 -25.97
CA LEU A 294 40.17 -9.11 -25.66
C LEU A 294 41.53 -8.70 -25.07
N ILE A 295 41.83 -9.13 -23.85
CA ILE A 295 43.10 -8.83 -23.17
C ILE A 295 43.80 -10.15 -22.84
N VAL A 296 45.03 -10.27 -23.33
CA VAL A 296 45.90 -11.43 -23.11
C VAL A 296 47.13 -10.99 -22.31
N LEU A 297 47.37 -11.64 -21.18
CA LEU A 297 48.45 -11.34 -20.24
C LEU A 297 49.25 -12.61 -19.94
N GLN A 298 50.55 -12.46 -19.68
CA GLN A 298 51.40 -13.54 -19.18
C GLN A 298 51.90 -13.19 -17.78
N LYS A 299 51.73 -14.08 -16.79
CA LYS A 299 52.13 -13.79 -15.41
C LYS A 299 53.65 -13.67 -15.28
N GLN A 300 54.09 -12.57 -14.68
CA GLN A 300 55.49 -12.26 -14.42
C GLN A 300 55.59 -11.43 -13.14
N SER A 301 55.71 -12.10 -12.00
CA SER A 301 55.62 -11.49 -10.67
C SER A 301 56.86 -10.67 -10.28
N GLU A 302 58.04 -11.00 -10.81
CA GLU A 302 59.32 -10.35 -10.50
C GLU A 302 59.71 -9.25 -11.51
N LYS A 303 58.75 -8.43 -11.93
CA LYS A 303 58.98 -7.42 -12.97
C LYS A 303 59.61 -6.14 -12.42
N THR A 304 60.70 -5.70 -13.04
CA THR A 304 61.49 -4.54 -12.57
C THR A 304 61.24 -3.24 -13.33
N SER A 305 60.69 -3.30 -14.55
CA SER A 305 60.38 -2.11 -15.36
C SER A 305 59.23 -2.37 -16.35
N LEU A 306 58.54 -1.30 -16.75
CA LEU A 306 57.43 -1.34 -17.70
C LEU A 306 57.86 -0.89 -19.09
N THR A 307 57.40 -1.59 -20.12
CA THR A 307 57.61 -1.21 -21.52
C THR A 307 56.76 0.02 -21.92
N GLU A 308 57.10 0.68 -23.03
CA GLU A 308 56.32 1.82 -23.55
C GLU A 308 54.86 1.46 -23.89
N GLU A 309 54.61 0.22 -24.32
CA GLU A 309 53.26 -0.26 -24.60
C GLU A 309 52.46 -0.45 -23.30
N GLU A 310 53.08 -0.95 -22.24
CA GLU A 310 52.45 -1.13 -20.94
C GLU A 310 52.17 0.20 -20.24
N GLN A 311 53.08 1.17 -20.36
CA GLN A 311 52.84 2.55 -19.89
C GLN A 311 51.65 3.18 -20.60
N ARG A 312 51.47 2.93 -21.90
CA ARG A 312 50.29 3.37 -22.66
C ARG A 312 49.01 2.63 -22.25
N PHE A 313 49.11 1.34 -21.94
CA PHE A 313 47.95 0.57 -21.45
C PHE A 313 47.42 1.12 -20.13
N ILE A 314 48.29 1.64 -19.24
CA ILE A 314 47.86 2.23 -17.96
C ILE A 314 47.01 3.51 -18.14
N LYS A 315 47.36 4.36 -19.11
CA LYS A 315 46.77 5.71 -19.22
C LYS A 315 45.57 5.76 -20.17
N SER A 316 44.60 6.63 -19.82
CA SER A 316 43.45 6.97 -20.65
C SER A 316 43.38 8.48 -20.87
N GLU A 317 43.01 8.89 -22.08
CA GLU A 317 42.87 10.30 -22.46
C GLU A 317 41.43 10.61 -22.87
N LYS A 318 40.98 11.83 -22.55
CA LYS A 318 39.68 12.34 -23.01
C LYS A 318 39.86 13.00 -24.37
N ARG A 319 39.20 12.47 -25.40
CA ARG A 319 39.20 13.06 -26.74
C ARG A 319 38.38 14.36 -26.77
N PRO A 320 38.61 15.26 -27.76
CA PRO A 320 37.78 16.45 -27.96
C PRO A 320 36.28 16.15 -28.11
N SER A 321 35.92 14.96 -28.59
CA SER A 321 34.55 14.46 -28.69
C SER A 321 33.90 14.13 -27.33
N GLY A 322 34.63 14.23 -26.22
CA GLY A 322 34.16 13.89 -24.87
C GLY A 322 34.34 12.41 -24.50
N VAL A 323 34.69 11.55 -25.44
CA VAL A 323 34.91 10.09 -25.24
C VAL A 323 36.25 9.85 -24.53
N LEU A 324 36.22 9.03 -23.47
CA LEU A 324 37.41 8.52 -22.79
C LEU A 324 37.97 7.32 -23.56
N PHE A 325 39.27 7.34 -23.87
CA PHE A 325 39.89 6.35 -24.73
C PHE A 325 41.28 5.97 -24.21
N ASN A 326 41.57 4.68 -24.11
CA ASN A 326 42.87 4.20 -23.65
C ASN A 326 43.99 4.56 -24.64
N THR A 327 45.16 4.98 -24.14
CA THR A 327 46.25 5.46 -25.01
C THR A 327 46.96 4.35 -25.78
N TYR A 328 46.82 3.09 -25.36
CA TYR A 328 47.30 1.92 -26.11
C TYR A 328 46.61 1.78 -27.49
N LEU A 329 45.32 2.11 -27.56
CA LEU A 329 44.49 1.97 -28.76
C LEU A 329 44.62 3.17 -29.74
N ARG A 330 45.59 4.06 -29.53
CA ARG A 330 45.80 5.23 -30.39
C ARG A 330 46.10 4.86 -31.85
N SER A 331 46.73 3.70 -32.07
CA SER A 331 46.86 3.10 -33.38
C SER A 331 45.63 2.27 -33.69
N MET A 332 44.88 2.60 -34.74
CA MET A 332 43.71 1.84 -35.18
C MET A 332 44.04 0.37 -35.56
N SER A 333 45.33 0.01 -35.61
CA SER A 333 45.81 -1.35 -35.89
C SER A 333 45.43 -2.39 -34.81
N GLN A 334 45.02 -1.96 -33.62
CA GLN A 334 44.60 -2.83 -32.51
C GLN A 334 43.07 -2.90 -32.35
N ILE A 335 42.32 -2.45 -33.38
CA ILE A 335 40.85 -2.38 -33.36
C ILE A 335 40.30 -3.14 -34.58
N VAL A 336 39.52 -4.18 -34.33
CA VAL A 336 38.88 -4.98 -35.38
C VAL A 336 37.61 -4.28 -35.86
N HIS A 337 37.58 -3.83 -37.12
CA HIS A 337 36.43 -3.15 -37.72
C HIS A 337 36.53 -3.09 -39.25
N THR A 338 35.39 -3.02 -39.92
CA THR A 338 35.28 -2.61 -41.34
C THR A 338 34.80 -1.17 -41.47
N GLU A 339 34.01 -0.70 -40.50
CA GLU A 339 33.48 0.66 -40.42
C GLU A 339 33.42 1.16 -38.96
N TRP A 340 33.35 2.47 -38.76
CA TRP A 340 33.14 3.06 -37.45
C TRP A 340 32.32 4.35 -37.53
N LYS A 341 31.57 4.65 -36.47
CA LYS A 341 30.81 5.90 -36.32
C LYS A 341 30.87 6.43 -34.89
N GLN A 342 30.59 7.71 -34.72
CA GLN A 342 30.44 8.33 -33.41
C GLN A 342 28.96 8.42 -33.05
N ASP A 343 28.57 7.88 -31.89
CA ASP A 343 27.18 7.78 -31.45
C ASP A 343 27.14 7.77 -29.90
N THR A 344 26.03 7.32 -29.31
CA THR A 344 25.94 7.03 -27.88
C THR A 344 26.03 5.54 -27.57
N ASP A 345 26.60 5.18 -26.41
CA ASP A 345 26.54 3.82 -25.87
C ASP A 345 25.10 3.47 -25.41
N PRO A 346 24.81 2.20 -25.04
CA PRO A 346 23.50 1.78 -24.52
C PRO A 346 23.04 2.53 -23.24
N TYR A 347 23.92 3.31 -22.61
CA TYR A 347 23.66 4.11 -21.41
C TYR A 347 23.57 5.63 -21.71
N GLY A 348 23.59 6.03 -22.98
CA GLY A 348 23.44 7.41 -23.44
C GLY A 348 24.70 8.27 -23.34
N LYS A 349 25.88 7.68 -23.09
CA LYS A 349 27.16 8.41 -23.06
C LYS A 349 27.79 8.46 -24.46
N PRO A 350 28.53 9.52 -24.83
CA PRO A 350 29.26 9.55 -26.10
C PRO A 350 30.23 8.38 -26.24
N ALA A 351 30.15 7.64 -27.36
CA ALA A 351 30.96 6.48 -27.67
C ALA A 351 31.37 6.42 -29.15
N ILE A 352 32.40 5.63 -29.44
CA ILE A 352 32.79 5.28 -30.81
C ILE A 352 32.33 3.84 -31.04
N LEU A 353 31.45 3.66 -32.01
CA LEU A 353 30.89 2.37 -32.38
C LEU A 353 31.68 1.81 -33.56
N PHE A 354 32.25 0.62 -33.38
CA PHE A 354 32.97 -0.14 -34.40
C PHE A 354 32.08 -1.26 -34.89
N HIS A 355 32.03 -1.48 -36.21
CA HIS A 355 31.21 -2.52 -36.81
C HIS A 355 32.04 -3.31 -37.83
N HIS A 356 31.69 -4.60 -37.99
CA HIS A 356 32.38 -5.52 -38.88
C HIS A 356 31.39 -6.29 -39.75
N GLU A 357 31.46 -6.13 -41.07
CA GLU A 357 30.51 -6.72 -42.03
C GLU A 357 30.63 -8.25 -42.17
N GLY A 358 31.79 -8.84 -41.86
CA GLY A 358 32.06 -10.28 -42.05
C GLY A 358 31.49 -11.24 -41.00
N GLY A 359 30.60 -10.79 -40.11
CA GLY A 359 30.04 -11.62 -39.03
C GLY A 359 31.11 -12.18 -38.07
N ALA A 360 30.74 -13.17 -37.25
CA ALA A 360 31.64 -13.74 -36.25
C ALA A 360 32.93 -14.36 -36.83
N GLU A 361 32.84 -15.02 -37.99
CA GLU A 361 34.01 -15.63 -38.68
C GLU A 361 34.97 -14.56 -39.23
N GLY A 362 34.45 -13.47 -39.79
CA GLY A 362 35.27 -12.35 -40.25
C GLY A 362 35.98 -11.65 -39.08
N ILE A 363 35.24 -11.41 -37.99
CA ILE A 363 35.80 -10.83 -36.76
C ILE A 363 36.91 -11.73 -36.19
N ALA A 364 36.67 -13.04 -36.12
CA ALA A 364 37.65 -14.01 -35.66
C ALA A 364 38.92 -13.95 -36.52
N THR A 365 38.79 -13.97 -37.84
CA THR A 365 39.91 -13.93 -38.78
C THR A 365 40.80 -12.69 -38.56
N ASP A 366 40.19 -11.50 -38.45
CA ASP A 366 40.94 -10.25 -38.31
C ASP A 366 41.52 -10.06 -36.91
N MET A 367 40.78 -10.47 -35.86
CA MET A 367 41.31 -10.55 -34.50
C MET A 367 42.51 -11.50 -34.42
N GLY A 368 42.42 -12.67 -35.05
CA GLY A 368 43.46 -13.69 -35.08
C GLY A 368 44.75 -13.23 -35.72
N LYS A 369 44.69 -12.40 -36.78
CA LYS A 369 45.88 -11.77 -37.38
C LYS A 369 46.62 -10.88 -36.38
N ILE A 370 45.88 -10.05 -35.64
CA ILE A 370 46.44 -9.15 -34.63
C ILE A 370 47.04 -9.98 -33.48
N LEU A 371 46.29 -10.95 -32.97
CA LEU A 371 46.69 -11.78 -31.85
C LEU A 371 47.95 -12.60 -32.15
N ARG A 372 48.05 -13.26 -33.32
CA ARG A 372 49.25 -14.01 -33.71
C ARG A 372 50.49 -13.12 -33.84
N ALA A 373 50.35 -11.94 -34.44
CA ALA A 373 51.46 -11.00 -34.57
C ALA A 373 51.96 -10.51 -33.21
N ASP A 374 51.02 -10.25 -32.29
CA ASP A 374 51.31 -9.83 -30.93
C ASP A 374 51.96 -10.95 -30.09
N LEU A 375 51.46 -12.19 -30.21
CA LEU A 375 52.04 -13.37 -29.56
C LEU A 375 53.48 -13.60 -30.00
N ALA A 376 53.74 -13.61 -31.32
CA ALA A 376 55.08 -13.79 -31.87
C ALA A 376 56.08 -12.71 -31.41
N LYS A 377 55.60 -11.49 -31.15
CA LYS A 377 56.42 -10.36 -30.71
C LYS A 377 56.66 -10.34 -29.20
N ARG A 378 55.65 -10.71 -28.40
CA ARG A 378 55.62 -10.40 -26.96
C ARG A 378 55.53 -11.62 -26.04
N LEU A 379 55.15 -12.80 -26.48
CA LEU A 379 55.08 -13.98 -25.62
C LEU A 379 56.49 -14.46 -25.24
N ASP A 380 56.72 -14.74 -23.95
CA ASP A 380 57.94 -15.40 -23.48
C ASP A 380 57.70 -16.90 -23.30
N GLU A 381 57.96 -17.67 -24.36
CA GLU A 381 57.78 -19.12 -24.37
C GLU A 381 58.67 -19.81 -23.33
N ALA A 382 59.90 -19.32 -23.12
CA ALA A 382 60.82 -19.89 -22.15
C ALA A 382 60.30 -19.75 -20.72
N LEU A 383 59.68 -18.61 -20.39
CA LEU A 383 59.03 -18.40 -19.09
C LEU A 383 57.84 -19.35 -18.91
N TYR A 384 57.04 -19.57 -19.96
CA TYR A 384 55.91 -20.51 -19.91
C TYR A 384 56.37 -21.95 -19.64
N GLN A 385 57.39 -22.43 -20.38
CA GLN A 385 57.90 -23.80 -20.29
C GLN A 385 58.63 -24.08 -18.98
N LYS A 386 59.41 -23.10 -18.46
CA LYS A 386 60.20 -23.28 -17.22
C LYS A 386 59.36 -23.71 -16.02
N HIS A 387 58.12 -23.24 -15.94
CA HIS A 387 57.24 -23.44 -14.78
C HIS A 387 56.15 -24.49 -14.99
N ILE A 388 56.20 -25.26 -16.10
CA ILE A 388 55.19 -26.29 -16.40
C ILE A 388 55.36 -27.58 -15.56
N SER A 389 56.59 -27.89 -15.10
CA SER A 389 56.90 -29.16 -14.41
C SER A 389 57.19 -29.06 -12.90
N ILE A 390 57.22 -27.86 -12.32
CA ILE A 390 57.61 -27.67 -10.91
C ILE A 390 56.38 -27.31 -10.08
N GLN A 391 55.70 -28.33 -9.55
CA GLN A 391 54.95 -28.30 -8.28
C GLN A 391 54.41 -29.71 -7.95
N GLU A 392 55.29 -30.65 -7.60
CA GLU A 392 54.89 -31.75 -6.71
C GLU A 392 54.80 -31.19 -5.28
N GLN A 393 53.68 -31.46 -4.60
CA GLN A 393 53.45 -31.06 -3.21
C GLN A 393 54.56 -31.59 -2.27
N PRO A 394 54.96 -30.84 -1.21
CA PRO A 394 55.79 -31.41 -0.17
C PRO A 394 55.03 -32.50 0.58
N LYS A 395 55.60 -33.71 0.63
CA LYS A 395 55.16 -34.82 1.49
C LYS A 395 55.07 -34.34 2.95
N VAL A 396 53.85 -34.26 3.48
CA VAL A 396 53.63 -34.12 4.93
C VAL A 396 53.96 -35.46 5.58
N ALA A 397 55.00 -35.48 6.39
CA ALA A 397 55.30 -36.59 7.28
C ALA A 397 54.18 -36.70 8.33
N VAL A 398 53.56 -37.87 8.39
CA VAL A 398 52.63 -38.24 9.45
C VAL A 398 53.43 -38.42 10.73
N SER A 399 53.18 -37.59 11.74
CA SER A 399 53.54 -37.88 13.14
C SER A 399 52.31 -37.69 14.01
N VAL A 400 51.80 -38.83 14.50
CA VAL A 400 50.75 -38.98 15.51
C VAL A 400 51.21 -38.32 16.83
N PRO A 401 50.33 -37.65 17.59
CA PRO A 401 50.73 -36.90 18.79
C PRO A 401 50.91 -37.83 20.00
N PRO A 402 51.76 -37.47 20.98
CA PRO A 402 51.57 -37.87 22.35
C PRO A 402 50.89 -36.77 23.18
N GLU A 403 50.14 -37.27 24.14
CA GLU A 403 49.38 -36.60 25.19
C GLU A 403 50.14 -35.57 26.05
N VAL A 404 49.36 -34.56 26.46
CA VAL A 404 49.23 -33.97 27.81
C VAL A 404 50.51 -33.47 28.51
N LYS A 405 50.54 -32.16 28.76
CA LYS A 405 50.60 -31.62 30.14
C LYS A 405 50.18 -30.14 30.23
N GLN A 406 49.35 -29.91 31.24
CA GLN A 406 48.89 -28.64 31.79
C GLN A 406 50.06 -27.83 32.34
N GLU A 407 50.02 -26.50 32.22
CA GLU A 407 49.87 -25.58 33.35
C GLU A 407 49.99 -24.11 32.90
N GLU A 408 49.43 -23.27 33.74
CA GLU A 408 48.94 -21.92 33.52
C GLU A 408 49.99 -20.87 33.99
N PRO A 409 49.63 -19.61 34.28
CA PRO A 409 50.08 -18.41 33.58
C PRO A 409 51.21 -17.65 34.29
N THR A 410 51.83 -16.65 33.63
CA THR A 410 52.44 -15.54 34.39
C THR A 410 52.51 -14.23 33.61
N LEU A 411 51.96 -13.21 34.26
CA LEU A 411 52.00 -11.79 33.95
C LEU A 411 53.43 -11.22 33.96
N THR A 412 53.71 -10.22 33.11
CA THR A 412 54.39 -8.99 33.57
C THR A 412 54.20 -7.80 32.63
N LEU A 413 54.00 -6.65 33.26
CA LEU A 413 53.78 -5.31 32.74
C LEU A 413 55.10 -4.62 32.31
N ALA A 414 55.02 -3.73 31.32
CA ALA A 414 55.75 -2.46 31.21
C ALA A 414 55.10 -1.63 30.07
N ALA A 415 54.35 -0.57 30.33
CA ALA A 415 54.77 0.80 30.71
C ALA A 415 55.29 1.66 29.53
N SER A 416 54.36 2.48 29.01
CA SER A 416 54.44 3.93 28.74
C SER A 416 55.65 4.54 28.04
N THR A 417 55.35 5.32 26.99
CA THR A 417 56.04 6.60 26.72
C THR A 417 55.05 7.59 26.11
N GLU A 418 54.89 8.73 26.78
CA GLU A 418 54.22 9.95 26.30
C GLU A 418 55.21 10.77 25.45
N GLU A 419 54.70 11.55 24.49
CA GLU A 419 55.04 12.99 24.29
C GLU A 419 54.26 13.59 23.09
N GLN A 420 53.19 14.32 23.41
CA GLN A 420 52.86 15.73 23.13
C GLN A 420 53.16 16.47 21.78
N PRO A 421 52.45 17.60 21.51
CA PRO A 421 51.84 17.94 20.21
C PRO A 421 52.41 19.19 19.53
N HIS A 422 52.06 19.40 18.25
CA HIS A 422 52.19 20.69 17.58
C HIS A 422 50.83 21.27 17.16
N LYS A 423 50.53 22.45 17.72
CA LYS A 423 49.53 23.41 17.26
C LYS A 423 50.15 24.30 16.19
N GLU A 424 49.41 24.60 15.13
CA GLU A 424 49.49 25.88 14.42
C GLU A 424 48.08 26.43 14.18
N VAL A 425 47.96 27.74 14.36
CA VAL A 425 46.75 28.57 14.29
C VAL A 425 46.98 29.61 13.21
N VAL A 426 46.09 29.74 12.22
CA VAL A 426 45.83 31.02 11.52
C VAL A 426 44.34 31.13 11.15
N GLN A 427 43.85 32.35 11.26
CA GLN A 427 42.48 32.87 11.42
C GLN A 427 41.58 32.92 10.15
N PRO A 428 40.27 33.19 10.34
CA PRO A 428 39.22 33.12 9.31
C PRO A 428 39.00 34.45 8.58
N ARG A 429 38.39 34.40 7.38
CA ARG A 429 37.83 35.56 6.68
C ARG A 429 36.30 35.42 6.56
N GLU A 430 35.61 36.44 7.07
CA GLU A 430 34.21 36.76 6.80
C GLU A 430 34.07 37.40 5.41
N GLU A 431 33.03 37.06 4.66
CA GLU A 431 32.42 37.97 3.68
C GLU A 431 30.88 37.84 3.74
N GLN A 432 30.24 39.00 3.83
CA GLN A 432 28.79 39.25 3.83
C GLN A 432 28.22 39.31 2.40
N PRO A 433 26.89 39.23 2.25
CA PRO A 433 26.21 38.95 0.98
C PRO A 433 25.96 40.20 0.13
N VAL A 434 25.91 40.01 -1.20
CA VAL A 434 25.46 41.02 -2.16
C VAL A 434 24.32 40.44 -2.99
N GLU A 435 23.14 41.08 -2.89
CA GLU A 435 22.00 40.88 -3.79
C GLU A 435 22.15 41.69 -5.09
N HIS A 436 21.58 41.16 -6.19
CA HIS A 436 20.68 41.81 -7.17
C HIS A 436 20.68 41.09 -8.53
N PRO A 437 19.66 41.25 -9.41
CA PRO A 437 18.56 40.31 -9.58
C PRO A 437 18.53 39.72 -11.00
N ARG A 438 17.84 38.60 -11.25
CA ARG A 438 17.24 38.33 -12.59
C ARG A 438 16.31 37.11 -12.65
N SER A 439 15.07 37.45 -12.99
CA SER A 439 14.16 36.78 -13.92
C SER A 439 13.94 35.26 -13.80
N SER A 440 12.79 34.96 -13.21
CA SER A 440 11.94 33.78 -13.33
C SER A 440 11.72 33.29 -14.76
N VAL A 441 11.85 31.97 -14.97
CA VAL A 441 10.86 31.17 -15.73
C VAL A 441 10.76 29.79 -15.06
N THR A 442 9.75 29.60 -14.23
CA THR A 442 9.33 28.30 -13.71
C THR A 442 8.19 27.75 -14.58
N PRO A 443 8.13 26.44 -14.87
CA PRO A 443 6.96 25.82 -15.47
C PRO A 443 5.81 25.85 -14.45
N GLN A 444 4.64 26.33 -14.87
CA GLN A 444 3.42 26.34 -14.08
C GLN A 444 2.99 24.91 -13.77
N VAL A 445 3.14 24.50 -12.51
CA VAL A 445 2.39 23.38 -11.94
C VAL A 445 1.07 23.97 -11.45
N GLN A 446 -0.04 23.59 -12.07
CA GLN A 446 -1.38 23.89 -11.57
C GLN A 446 -1.53 23.18 -10.22
N LEU A 447 -1.76 23.94 -9.15
CA LEU A 447 -2.08 23.38 -7.83
C LEU A 447 -3.55 22.93 -7.86
N LEU A 448 -3.77 21.62 -7.78
CA LEU A 448 -5.07 21.05 -7.42
C LEU A 448 -5.17 20.99 -5.89
N ASP A 449 -6.36 21.22 -5.34
CA ASP A 449 -6.65 20.89 -3.95
C ASP A 449 -6.83 19.35 -3.77
N LEU A 450 -7.05 18.91 -2.53
CA LEU A 450 -7.23 17.49 -2.17
C LEU A 450 -8.50 16.85 -2.79
N PHE A 451 -9.31 17.61 -3.53
CA PHE A 451 -10.52 17.15 -4.23
C PHE A 451 -10.50 17.46 -5.74
N GLY A 452 -9.35 17.84 -6.30
CA GLY A 452 -9.15 17.94 -7.74
C GLY A 452 -9.74 19.18 -8.43
N ASN A 453 -10.12 20.24 -7.70
CA ASN A 453 -10.70 21.44 -8.31
C ASN A 453 -9.66 22.52 -8.65
N VAL A 454 -9.90 23.24 -9.75
CA VAL A 454 -9.12 24.42 -10.19
C VAL A 454 -9.63 25.66 -9.46
N ILE A 455 -8.77 26.34 -8.70
CA ILE A 455 -9.10 27.56 -7.95
C ILE A 455 -9.01 28.80 -8.88
N PRO A 456 -10.09 29.59 -9.08
CA PRO A 456 -9.99 30.90 -9.72
C PRO A 456 -9.51 31.98 -8.73
N GLU A 457 -8.46 32.72 -9.08
CA GLU A 457 -8.04 33.92 -8.34
C GLU A 457 -8.92 35.13 -8.68
N GLU A 458 -9.69 35.65 -7.71
CA GLU A 458 -10.25 37.01 -7.76
C GLU A 458 -9.38 38.00 -6.97
N LYS A 459 -9.00 39.10 -7.63
CA LYS A 459 -8.20 40.19 -7.05
C LYS A 459 -9.10 41.24 -6.38
N PRO A 460 -8.86 41.61 -5.11
CA PRO A 460 -9.56 42.73 -4.48
C PRO A 460 -8.89 44.07 -4.81
N LYS A 461 -9.68 45.08 -5.18
CA LYS A 461 -9.25 46.49 -5.26
C LYS A 461 -9.49 47.21 -3.93
N ARG A 462 -8.41 47.65 -3.30
CA ARG A 462 -8.38 48.60 -2.17
C ARG A 462 -8.77 50.03 -2.61
N LYS A 463 -9.49 50.74 -1.74
CA LYS A 463 -9.26 52.15 -1.37
C LYS A 463 -9.50 52.28 0.14
N THR A 464 -8.46 52.33 0.99
CA THR A 464 -7.86 53.54 1.61
C THR A 464 -8.90 54.45 2.26
N ALA A 465 -9.05 54.40 3.59
CA ALA A 465 -8.29 55.18 4.59
C ALA A 465 -9.03 56.52 4.89
N THR A 466 -9.24 57.03 6.10
CA THR A 466 -8.63 56.78 7.43
C THR A 466 -9.26 57.78 8.43
N VAL A 467 -9.45 57.35 9.70
CA VAL A 467 -9.00 58.06 10.95
C VAL A 467 -9.87 59.25 11.45
N LYS A 468 -10.16 59.50 12.75
CA LYS A 468 -9.56 59.21 14.10
C LYS A 468 -10.72 59.37 15.14
N ARG A 469 -10.88 58.48 16.14
CA ARG A 469 -10.53 58.63 17.60
C ARG A 469 -11.16 59.85 18.31
N ALA A 470 -11.67 59.83 19.55
CA ALA A 470 -11.39 59.04 20.77
C ALA A 470 -12.41 59.50 21.86
N VAL A 471 -12.98 58.71 22.80
CA VAL A 471 -12.50 57.98 24.02
C VAL A 471 -13.34 58.43 25.26
N VAL A 472 -13.51 57.50 26.22
CA VAL A 472 -14.05 57.60 27.62
C VAL A 472 -15.60 57.69 27.72
N SER A 473 -16.35 56.99 28.58
CA SER A 473 -16.16 56.27 29.86
C SER A 473 -17.39 55.41 30.17
N THR A 474 -17.21 54.27 30.84
CA THR A 474 -18.21 53.55 31.67
C THR A 474 -18.70 54.43 32.84
N PRO A 475 -19.91 54.24 33.45
CA PRO A 475 -20.33 52.95 34.02
C PRO A 475 -21.84 52.62 33.99
N SER A 476 -22.16 51.36 34.30
CA SER A 476 -23.49 50.81 34.57
C SER A 476 -24.22 51.53 35.72
N PRO A 477 -25.56 51.41 35.82
CA PRO A 477 -26.07 50.51 36.85
C PRO A 477 -27.31 49.68 36.46
N THR A 478 -27.30 48.49 37.05
CA THR A 478 -28.40 47.58 37.44
C THR A 478 -29.74 48.25 37.73
N ILE A 479 -30.85 47.72 37.20
CA ILE A 479 -32.17 47.71 37.87
C ILE A 479 -32.87 46.36 37.62
N GLU A 480 -33.31 45.79 38.73
CA GLU A 480 -33.98 44.52 38.94
C GLU A 480 -35.39 44.48 38.31
N ILE A 481 -35.77 43.30 37.82
CA ILE A 481 -37.14 42.93 37.47
C ILE A 481 -37.75 42.21 38.67
N LYS A 482 -38.95 42.61 39.10
CA LYS A 482 -40.05 41.72 39.53
C LYS A 482 -41.38 42.47 39.82
N PRO A 483 -42.52 41.77 39.86
CA PRO A 483 -43.62 41.92 38.89
C PRO A 483 -44.92 42.41 39.55
N GLN A 484 -45.94 42.79 38.77
CA GLN A 484 -47.35 42.42 39.07
C GLN A 484 -48.35 42.98 38.05
N GLU A 485 -49.33 42.11 37.75
CA GLU A 485 -50.76 42.41 37.58
C GLU A 485 -51.19 43.36 36.45
N THR A 486 -51.69 42.80 35.34
CA THR A 486 -53.00 43.22 34.82
C THR A 486 -53.65 42.12 33.96
N ALA A 487 -54.29 41.14 34.60
CA ALA A 487 -55.25 40.25 33.94
C ALA A 487 -56.65 40.53 34.50
N MET A 488 -57.18 41.74 34.27
CA MET A 488 -58.61 42.02 34.42
C MET A 488 -58.89 43.45 33.94
N ARG A 489 -59.27 43.57 32.67
CA ARG A 489 -60.20 44.55 32.08
C ARG A 489 -59.93 44.59 30.59
N LEU A 490 -60.81 43.99 29.80
CA LEU A 490 -61.18 44.38 28.43
C LEU A 490 -62.26 43.41 27.93
N ARG A 491 -63.45 43.55 28.51
CA ARG A 491 -64.69 43.48 27.73
C ARG A 491 -65.18 44.93 27.67
N ASP A 492 -65.65 45.33 26.50
CA ASP A 492 -66.24 46.64 26.18
C ASP A 492 -65.30 47.68 25.55
N THR A 493 -64.69 47.32 24.41
CA THR A 493 -64.78 48.05 23.13
C THR A 493 -64.14 47.14 22.08
N ASN A 494 -64.90 46.70 21.08
CA ASN A 494 -64.45 45.75 20.05
C ASN A 494 -63.51 46.39 18.99
N GLU A 495 -62.76 47.41 19.38
CA GLU A 495 -61.73 48.04 18.55
C GLU A 495 -60.40 47.80 19.22
N LEU A 496 -59.52 47.07 18.53
CA LEU A 496 -58.16 46.83 19.00
C LEU A 496 -57.44 48.19 19.10
N TRP A 497 -56.59 48.38 20.10
CA TRP A 497 -55.94 49.68 20.38
C TRP A 497 -55.18 50.24 19.16
N TRP A 498 -54.60 49.35 18.36
CA TRP A 498 -53.87 49.67 17.14
C TRP A 498 -54.76 49.99 15.93
N GLN A 499 -56.08 49.74 16.03
CA GLN A 499 -57.07 50.19 15.04
C GLN A 499 -57.56 51.62 15.32
N GLN A 500 -57.48 52.07 16.58
CA GLN A 500 -57.85 53.43 17.00
C GLN A 500 -56.76 54.45 16.62
N ASP A 501 -55.50 54.05 16.68
CA ASP A 501 -54.34 54.83 16.25
C ASP A 501 -53.50 53.99 15.29
N LYS A 502 -53.88 54.02 14.00
CA LYS A 502 -53.25 53.19 12.96
C LYS A 502 -51.77 53.56 12.75
N GLU A 503 -51.40 54.84 12.92
CA GLU A 503 -50.00 55.26 12.81
C GLU A 503 -49.15 54.65 13.92
N LYS A 504 -49.62 54.72 15.17
CA LYS A 504 -48.90 54.14 16.32
C LYS A 504 -48.93 52.61 16.31
N GLY A 505 -50.04 52.01 15.88
CA GLY A 505 -50.22 50.57 15.78
C GLY A 505 -49.38 49.89 14.70
N MET A 506 -48.94 50.63 13.69
CA MET A 506 -48.10 50.14 12.58
C MET A 506 -46.59 50.39 12.79
N GLN A 507 -46.20 51.02 13.90
CA GLN A 507 -44.79 51.18 14.24
C GLN A 507 -44.17 49.85 14.64
N GLN A 508 -42.92 49.66 14.21
CA GLN A 508 -42.08 48.54 14.64
C GLN A 508 -41.88 48.61 16.17
N ARG A 509 -42.08 47.50 16.85
CA ARG A 509 -41.97 47.40 18.32
C ARG A 509 -41.25 46.11 18.72
N PRO A 510 -40.64 46.02 19.93
CA PRO A 510 -40.09 44.76 20.41
C PRO A 510 -41.14 43.64 20.40
N TYR A 511 -40.74 42.42 20.03
CA TYR A 511 -41.64 41.28 20.10
C TYR A 511 -41.73 40.76 21.55
N GLU A 512 -42.92 40.86 22.15
CA GLU A 512 -43.19 40.45 23.54
C GLU A 512 -43.84 39.07 23.67
N GLY A 513 -44.03 38.36 22.56
CA GLY A 513 -44.65 37.03 22.55
C GLY A 513 -43.69 35.92 23.02
N VAL A 514 -44.25 34.72 23.25
CA VAL A 514 -43.46 33.53 23.58
C VAL A 514 -42.52 33.22 22.41
N TRP A 515 -41.26 32.95 22.73
CA TRP A 515 -40.26 32.58 21.75
C TRP A 515 -40.26 31.06 21.51
N HIS A 516 -40.27 30.67 20.24
CA HIS A 516 -40.13 29.29 19.81
C HIS A 516 -38.92 29.18 18.88
N GLU A 517 -38.23 28.04 18.89
CA GLU A 517 -36.99 27.84 18.13
C GLU A 517 -37.19 27.87 16.60
N HIS A 518 -38.39 27.54 16.11
CA HIS A 518 -38.72 27.58 14.67
C HIS A 518 -38.93 29.01 14.12
N LEU A 519 -38.98 30.05 14.96
CA LEU A 519 -39.20 31.43 14.54
C LEU A 519 -37.90 32.11 14.10
N LYS A 520 -37.88 32.69 12.89
CA LYS A 520 -36.70 33.34 12.28
C LYS A 520 -37.06 34.69 11.65
N GLU A 521 -36.06 35.47 11.25
CA GLU A 521 -36.28 36.71 10.50
C GLU A 521 -37.14 36.42 9.25
N GLY A 522 -38.24 37.15 9.07
CA GLY A 522 -39.24 36.88 8.04
C GLY A 522 -40.42 35.99 8.48
N SER A 523 -40.40 35.41 9.69
CA SER A 523 -41.53 34.62 10.19
C SER A 523 -42.75 35.49 10.48
N LEU A 524 -43.95 34.99 10.15
CA LEU A 524 -45.21 35.61 10.57
C LEU A 524 -45.46 35.37 12.06
N LEU A 525 -45.88 36.42 12.76
CA LEU A 525 -46.11 36.46 14.19
C LEU A 525 -47.50 37.02 14.49
N ALA A 526 -48.10 36.54 15.58
CA ALA A 526 -49.34 37.06 16.12
C ALA A 526 -49.08 37.79 17.44
N SER A 527 -49.47 39.06 17.54
CA SER A 527 -49.38 39.86 18.77
C SER A 527 -50.60 40.78 18.84
N ASP A 528 -51.35 40.76 19.95
CA ASP A 528 -52.57 41.57 20.14
C ASP A 528 -53.60 41.48 18.99
N PHE A 529 -53.84 40.27 18.48
CA PHE A 529 -54.69 40.02 17.29
C PHE A 529 -54.23 40.74 16.00
N GLN A 530 -53.01 41.28 15.99
CA GLN A 530 -52.32 41.84 14.84
C GLN A 530 -51.37 40.79 14.25
N VAL A 531 -51.26 40.76 12.93
CA VAL A 531 -50.28 39.93 12.22
C VAL A 531 -49.10 40.81 11.84
N GLY A 532 -47.90 40.34 12.12
CA GLY A 532 -46.66 41.04 11.80
C GLY A 532 -45.58 40.06 11.36
N MET A 533 -44.45 40.61 10.93
CA MET A 533 -43.26 39.87 10.56
C MET A 533 -42.17 40.06 11.61
N LEU A 534 -41.41 39.01 11.88
CA LEU A 534 -40.21 39.09 12.70
C LEU A 534 -39.10 39.77 11.91
N VAL A 535 -38.56 40.88 12.42
CA VAL A 535 -37.38 41.56 11.86
C VAL A 535 -36.35 41.80 12.95
N ARG A 536 -35.08 41.90 12.57
CA ARG A 536 -33.98 42.22 13.48
C ARG A 536 -33.56 43.67 13.33
N ASP A 537 -33.29 44.35 14.43
CA ASP A 537 -32.72 45.71 14.38
C ASP A 537 -31.18 45.68 14.24
N MET A 538 -30.55 46.87 14.21
CA MET A 538 -29.08 46.99 14.03
C MET A 538 -28.28 46.44 15.23
N GLU A 539 -28.92 46.18 16.36
CA GLU A 539 -28.33 45.60 17.57
C GLU A 539 -28.72 44.12 17.73
N ASP A 540 -29.33 43.53 16.70
CA ASP A 540 -29.81 42.16 16.65
C ASP A 540 -30.99 41.85 17.60
N ASN A 541 -31.72 42.87 18.04
CA ASN A 541 -32.93 42.69 18.85
C ASN A 541 -34.10 42.22 17.99
N ARG A 542 -34.97 41.39 18.58
CA ARG A 542 -36.15 40.80 17.93
C ARG A 542 -37.33 41.77 17.92
N MET A 543 -37.73 42.21 16.73
CA MET A 543 -38.77 43.21 16.55
C MET A 543 -39.97 42.64 15.80
N PHE A 544 -41.16 43.07 16.20
CA PHE A 544 -42.42 42.83 15.52
C PHE A 544 -42.70 44.00 14.56
N GLN A 545 -42.73 43.70 13.26
CA GLN A 545 -43.14 44.64 12.21
C GLN A 545 -44.57 44.34 11.76
N PRO A 546 -45.56 45.18 12.12
CA PRO A 546 -46.95 44.92 11.75
C PRO A 546 -47.19 44.93 10.23
N ILE A 547 -48.06 44.05 9.74
CA ILE A 547 -48.51 44.00 8.34
C ILE A 547 -49.97 44.46 8.27
N ASP A 548 -50.27 45.40 7.37
CA ASP A 548 -51.64 45.90 7.16
C ASP A 548 -52.42 44.93 6.26
N LEU A 549 -53.15 44.00 6.88
CA LEU A 549 -53.97 43.01 6.20
C LEU A 549 -55.47 43.31 6.34
N PRO A 550 -56.29 43.07 5.29
CA PRO A 550 -57.75 43.09 5.41
C PRO A 550 -58.26 42.12 6.48
N SER A 551 -59.41 42.41 7.10
CA SER A 551 -59.95 41.62 8.23
C SER A 551 -60.07 40.12 7.95
N GLN A 552 -60.47 39.73 6.74
CA GLN A 552 -60.57 38.30 6.35
C GLN A 552 -59.19 37.64 6.21
N GLU A 553 -58.22 38.33 5.60
CA GLU A 553 -56.86 37.80 5.45
C GLU A 553 -56.14 37.72 6.79
N ARG A 554 -56.35 38.71 7.66
CA ARG A 554 -55.82 38.71 9.03
C ARG A 554 -56.32 37.51 9.84
N GLN A 555 -57.62 37.22 9.81
CA GLN A 555 -58.19 36.06 10.50
C GLN A 555 -57.63 34.74 9.96
N LYS A 556 -57.45 34.65 8.65
CA LYS A 556 -56.82 33.49 8.00
C LYS A 556 -55.37 33.30 8.43
N MET A 557 -54.58 34.37 8.47
CA MET A 557 -53.17 34.31 8.89
C MET A 557 -53.01 33.98 10.36
N LEU A 558 -53.88 34.47 11.25
CA LEU A 558 -53.88 34.08 12.67
C LEU A 558 -54.12 32.57 12.84
N LEU A 559 -55.11 32.01 12.13
CA LEU A 559 -55.37 30.57 12.15
C LEU A 559 -54.23 29.73 11.56
N TYR A 560 -53.55 30.27 10.54
CA TYR A 560 -52.35 29.64 9.98
C TYR A 560 -51.17 29.64 10.97
N ILE A 561 -50.93 30.75 11.67
CA ILE A 561 -49.86 30.85 12.68
C ILE A 561 -50.11 29.83 13.79
N ASP A 562 -51.35 29.74 14.31
CA ASP A 562 -51.72 28.73 15.31
C ASP A 562 -51.46 27.30 14.80
N LEU A 563 -51.81 27.02 13.54
CA LEU A 563 -51.59 25.72 12.91
C LEU A 563 -50.09 25.38 12.80
N ARG A 564 -49.27 26.33 12.34
CA ARG A 564 -47.81 26.18 12.21
C ARG A 564 -47.18 25.90 13.58
N ASP A 565 -47.52 26.71 14.58
CA ASP A 565 -46.92 26.61 15.91
C ASP A 565 -47.34 25.30 16.60
N ALA A 566 -48.58 24.83 16.39
CA ALA A 566 -49.02 23.51 16.85
C ALA A 566 -48.29 22.35 16.15
N TYR A 567 -47.95 22.49 14.87
CA TYR A 567 -47.17 21.48 14.13
C TYR A 567 -45.76 21.33 14.73
N HIS A 568 -45.02 22.43 14.90
CA HIS A 568 -43.67 22.39 15.47
C HIS A 568 -43.70 21.87 16.91
N ALA A 569 -44.64 22.35 17.74
CA ALA A 569 -44.79 21.87 19.11
C ALA A 569 -45.03 20.35 19.20
N LEU A 570 -45.83 19.77 18.29
CA LEU A 570 -46.02 18.33 18.22
C LEU A 570 -44.75 17.61 17.74
N TYR A 571 -44.19 18.05 16.62
CA TYR A 571 -43.06 17.38 15.98
C TYR A 571 -41.83 17.37 16.88
N ASP A 572 -41.47 18.51 17.46
CA ASP A 572 -40.27 18.67 18.29
C ASP A 572 -40.41 17.88 19.59
N TYR A 573 -41.58 17.93 20.24
CA TYR A 573 -41.88 17.11 21.43
C TYR A 573 -41.68 15.61 21.14
N GLU A 574 -42.26 15.14 20.04
CA GLU A 574 -42.22 13.73 19.64
C GLU A 574 -40.81 13.29 19.21
N ALA A 575 -40.10 14.13 18.47
CA ALA A 575 -38.74 13.86 18.02
C ALA A 575 -37.73 13.79 19.18
N GLU A 576 -37.84 14.71 20.16
CA GLU A 576 -36.93 14.80 21.31
C GLU A 576 -37.24 13.77 22.40
N ARG A 577 -38.51 13.64 22.80
CA ARG A 577 -38.89 12.77 23.91
C ARG A 577 -39.13 11.33 23.53
N LYS A 578 -39.30 11.04 22.23
CA LYS A 578 -39.62 9.69 21.72
C LYS A 578 -40.87 9.08 22.35
N VAL A 579 -41.86 9.92 22.68
CA VAL A 579 -43.15 9.53 23.29
C VAL A 579 -44.28 10.22 22.54
N ALA A 580 -45.34 9.49 22.20
CA ALA A 580 -46.49 10.04 21.48
C ALA A 580 -47.26 11.04 22.34
N ASN A 581 -47.68 12.15 21.73
CA ASN A 581 -48.49 13.16 22.40
C ASN A 581 -49.85 13.32 21.72
N GLU A 582 -50.82 12.55 22.19
CA GLU A 582 -52.17 12.54 21.61
C GLU A 582 -52.90 13.88 21.77
N SER A 583 -52.63 14.62 22.85
CA SER A 583 -53.23 15.94 23.10
C SER A 583 -52.76 16.98 22.08
N LEU A 584 -51.45 17.07 21.85
CA LEU A 584 -50.89 17.98 20.84
C LEU A 584 -51.34 17.58 19.42
N ARG A 585 -51.45 16.28 19.14
CA ARG A 585 -51.94 15.76 17.85
C ARG A 585 -53.41 16.07 17.60
N GLN A 586 -54.26 15.98 18.63
CA GLN A 586 -55.65 16.40 18.55
C GLN A 586 -55.75 17.91 18.29
N ASN A 587 -54.97 18.73 19.01
CA ASN A 587 -54.91 20.17 18.78
C ASN A 587 -54.51 20.51 17.33
N LEU A 588 -53.47 19.85 16.80
CA LEU A 588 -53.05 20.00 15.40
C LEU A 588 -54.18 19.63 14.41
N ASN A 589 -54.88 18.52 14.65
CA ASN A 589 -56.01 18.12 13.81
C ASN A 589 -57.15 19.13 13.84
N GLU A 590 -57.53 19.62 15.03
CA GLU A 590 -58.61 20.59 15.19
C GLU A 590 -58.30 21.92 14.48
N LEU A 591 -57.07 22.41 14.60
CA LEU A 591 -56.62 23.64 13.95
C LEU A 591 -56.60 23.47 12.42
N TYR A 592 -56.10 22.33 11.92
CA TYR A 592 -56.10 22.03 10.49
C TYR A 592 -57.54 21.91 9.94
N ASP A 593 -58.40 21.14 10.60
CA ASP A 593 -59.79 20.93 10.14
C ASP A 593 -60.59 22.24 10.18
N ARG A 594 -60.30 23.12 11.14
CA ARG A 594 -60.86 24.48 11.20
C ARG A 594 -60.37 25.33 10.05
N PHE A 595 -59.07 25.31 9.73
CA PHE A 595 -58.50 26.04 8.60
C PHE A 595 -59.12 25.57 7.28
N VAL A 596 -59.16 24.26 7.04
CA VAL A 596 -59.70 23.69 5.79
C VAL A 596 -61.19 23.98 5.64
N ARG A 597 -61.98 23.90 6.72
CA ARG A 597 -63.41 24.21 6.68
C ARG A 597 -63.70 25.66 6.29
N GLN A 598 -62.87 26.60 6.73
CA GLN A 598 -63.09 28.03 6.47
C GLN A 598 -62.46 28.51 5.16
N TYR A 599 -61.25 28.02 4.84
CA TYR A 599 -60.42 28.57 3.77
C TYR A 599 -60.03 27.56 2.69
N GLY A 600 -60.42 26.30 2.78
CA GLY A 600 -59.99 25.23 1.86
C GLY A 600 -58.59 24.69 2.18
N TYR A 601 -58.06 23.83 1.33
CA TYR A 601 -56.78 23.14 1.55
C TYR A 601 -55.59 24.11 1.54
N LEU A 602 -54.54 23.83 2.31
CA LEU A 602 -53.30 24.62 2.39
C LEU A 602 -52.68 24.85 1.01
N ASN A 603 -52.67 23.81 0.16
CA ASN A 603 -52.16 23.86 -1.21
C ASN A 603 -53.13 24.43 -2.25
N ASP A 604 -54.31 24.93 -1.86
CA ASP A 604 -55.17 25.66 -2.78
C ASP A 604 -54.47 26.95 -3.24
N ARG A 605 -54.62 27.32 -4.52
CA ARG A 605 -53.96 28.50 -5.11
C ARG A 605 -54.20 29.80 -4.31
N LYS A 606 -55.39 29.94 -3.69
CA LYS A 606 -55.79 31.07 -2.85
C LYS A 606 -55.11 31.13 -1.46
N ASN A 607 -54.51 30.02 -1.01
CA ASN A 607 -53.86 29.89 0.30
C ASN A 607 -52.34 29.88 0.15
N HIS A 608 -51.85 29.21 -0.87
CA HIS A 608 -50.44 29.00 -1.16
C HIS A 608 -49.59 30.29 -1.12
N GLU A 609 -49.97 31.33 -1.87
CA GLU A 609 -49.18 32.57 -1.93
C GLU A 609 -49.10 33.32 -0.58
N GLN A 610 -50.16 33.25 0.24
CA GLN A 610 -50.20 33.92 1.54
C GLN A 610 -49.42 33.15 2.60
N ILE A 611 -49.47 31.81 2.58
CA ILE A 611 -48.66 30.98 3.47
C ILE A 611 -47.17 31.18 3.20
N LEU A 612 -46.77 31.36 1.94
CA LEU A 612 -45.38 31.65 1.56
C LEU A 612 -44.86 33.04 1.97
N MET A 613 -45.72 33.91 2.52
CA MET A 613 -45.26 35.15 3.16
C MET A 613 -44.53 34.89 4.48
N ASP A 614 -44.77 33.72 5.08
CA ASP A 614 -44.06 33.24 6.26
C ASP A 614 -42.79 32.49 5.84
N ALA A 615 -41.66 32.82 6.46
CA ALA A 615 -40.39 32.11 6.25
C ALA A 615 -40.52 30.58 6.45
N GLY A 616 -41.35 30.14 7.42
CA GLY A 616 -41.62 28.72 7.69
C GLY A 616 -42.76 28.11 6.87
N GLY A 617 -43.46 28.88 6.01
CA GLY A 617 -44.70 28.42 5.41
C GLY A 617 -44.58 27.31 4.39
N ARG A 618 -43.41 27.16 3.78
CA ARG A 618 -43.15 26.05 2.84
C ARG A 618 -43.34 24.68 3.51
N GLU A 619 -42.90 24.53 4.76
CA GLU A 619 -43.01 23.27 5.48
C GLU A 619 -44.46 22.88 5.75
N ILE A 620 -45.28 23.86 6.14
CA ILE A 620 -46.68 23.65 6.50
C ILE A 620 -47.52 23.20 5.30
N LEU A 621 -47.16 23.63 4.08
CA LEU A 621 -47.81 23.15 2.86
C LEU A 621 -47.65 21.63 2.68
N PHE A 622 -46.62 21.00 3.25
CA PHE A 622 -46.39 19.55 3.16
C PHE A 622 -47.11 18.74 4.24
N LEU A 623 -48.01 19.36 5.01
CA LEU A 623 -49.01 18.66 5.81
C LEU A 623 -50.11 18.01 4.95
N GLU A 624 -50.15 18.35 3.66
CA GLU A 624 -51.04 17.78 2.67
C GLU A 624 -50.23 17.09 1.56
N ARG A 625 -50.74 15.94 1.11
CA ARG A 625 -50.20 15.23 -0.05
C ARG A 625 -51.27 15.00 -1.10
N LYS A 626 -50.86 14.97 -2.37
CA LYS A 626 -51.74 14.58 -3.49
C LYS A 626 -51.45 13.14 -3.90
N VAL A 627 -52.41 12.25 -3.70
CA VAL A 627 -52.37 10.84 -4.15
C VAL A 627 -53.59 10.62 -5.04
N ASP A 628 -53.41 10.12 -6.26
CA ASP A 628 -54.50 9.83 -7.21
C ASP A 628 -55.51 10.96 -7.44
N LYS A 629 -55.03 12.21 -7.43
CA LYS A 629 -55.80 13.47 -7.55
C LYS A 629 -56.63 13.87 -6.33
N GLU A 630 -56.59 13.10 -5.25
CA GLU A 630 -57.19 13.45 -3.97
C GLU A 630 -56.15 14.09 -3.02
N THR A 631 -56.59 15.00 -2.16
CA THR A 631 -55.73 15.66 -1.17
C THR A 631 -55.90 14.96 0.18
N LEU A 632 -54.82 14.36 0.68
CA LEU A 632 -54.79 13.60 1.93
C LEU A 632 -53.93 14.31 2.99
N LYS A 633 -54.32 14.16 4.26
CA LYS A 633 -53.51 14.57 5.41
C LYS A 633 -52.20 13.75 5.48
N ALA A 634 -51.10 14.37 5.90
CA ALA A 634 -49.85 13.68 6.24
C ALA A 634 -50.01 12.70 7.42
N ASP A 635 -49.07 11.77 7.59
CA ASP A 635 -49.22 10.73 8.63
C ASP A 635 -49.07 11.29 10.05
N ILE A 636 -48.40 12.44 10.21
CA ILE A 636 -48.26 13.15 11.48
C ILE A 636 -49.61 13.52 12.12
N PHE A 637 -50.70 13.56 11.36
CA PHE A 637 -52.04 13.75 11.94
C PHE A 637 -52.59 12.51 12.64
N ARG A 638 -51.98 11.34 12.44
CA ARG A 638 -52.50 10.04 12.89
C ARG A 638 -51.55 9.28 13.82
N GLN A 639 -50.24 9.37 13.59
CA GLN A 639 -49.22 8.63 14.34
C GLN A 639 -47.87 9.37 14.36
N PRO A 640 -46.97 9.09 15.33
CA PRO A 640 -45.63 9.66 15.31
C PRO A 640 -44.89 9.27 14.04
N VAL A 641 -44.06 10.19 13.52
CA VAL A 641 -43.32 10.01 12.25
C VAL A 641 -41.80 10.11 12.43
N SER A 642 -41.35 10.53 13.62
CA SER A 642 -39.94 10.70 14.01
C SER A 642 -39.39 9.54 14.84
N PHE A 643 -40.23 8.59 15.27
CA PHE A 643 -39.86 7.38 16.01
C PHE A 643 -40.98 6.32 15.96
N SER A 644 -40.67 5.07 16.33
CA SER A 644 -41.62 3.94 16.38
C SER A 644 -42.30 3.84 17.76
N LEU A 645 -43.62 3.62 17.79
CA LEU A 645 -44.38 3.32 19.02
C LEU A 645 -44.49 1.83 19.34
N HIS A 646 -44.18 0.96 18.37
CA HIS A 646 -44.30 -0.48 18.53
C HIS A 646 -43.22 -0.99 19.47
N GLU A 647 -43.47 -0.92 20.78
CA GLU A 647 -42.91 -1.92 21.68
C GLU A 647 -43.56 -3.25 21.31
N VAL A 648 -42.73 -4.26 21.08
CA VAL A 648 -43.21 -5.63 20.92
C VAL A 648 -43.95 -5.96 22.23
N THR A 649 -45.25 -6.26 22.15
CA THR A 649 -46.07 -6.55 23.35
C THR A 649 -46.32 -8.04 23.56
N GLU A 650 -46.20 -8.84 22.50
CA GLU A 650 -46.40 -10.28 22.51
C GLU A 650 -45.63 -10.89 21.34
N VAL A 651 -45.03 -12.05 21.56
CA VAL A 651 -44.29 -12.82 20.54
C VAL A 651 -44.70 -14.28 20.58
N SER A 652 -44.47 -14.98 19.48
CA SER A 652 -45.01 -16.34 19.29
C SER A 652 -44.13 -17.43 19.90
N ASN A 653 -42.86 -17.14 20.20
CA ASN A 653 -41.85 -18.11 20.65
C ASN A 653 -40.65 -17.42 21.33
N ALA A 654 -39.82 -18.22 22.04
CA ALA A 654 -38.63 -17.74 22.75
C ALA A 654 -37.58 -17.05 21.87
N GLN A 655 -37.47 -17.40 20.59
CA GLN A 655 -36.51 -16.78 19.66
C GLN A 655 -36.94 -15.37 19.22
N GLU A 656 -38.23 -15.16 18.99
CA GLU A 656 -38.80 -13.83 18.72
C GLU A 656 -38.66 -12.94 19.96
N ALA A 657 -38.84 -13.49 21.17
CA ALA A 657 -38.58 -12.78 22.43
C ALA A 657 -37.11 -12.37 22.54
N LEU A 658 -36.18 -13.28 22.25
CA LEU A 658 -34.74 -13.01 22.25
C LEU A 658 -34.38 -11.90 21.27
N SER A 659 -34.94 -11.92 20.07
CA SER A 659 -34.74 -10.88 19.06
C SER A 659 -35.23 -9.51 19.55
N ALA A 660 -36.41 -9.46 20.17
CA ALA A 660 -36.98 -8.24 20.71
C ALA A 660 -36.12 -7.68 21.87
N SER A 661 -35.60 -8.56 22.72
CA SER A 661 -34.74 -8.21 23.86
C SER A 661 -33.41 -7.61 23.41
N LEU A 662 -32.72 -8.28 22.47
CA LEU A 662 -31.46 -7.81 21.90
C LEU A 662 -31.58 -6.45 21.23
N ASN A 663 -32.72 -6.14 20.60
CA ASN A 663 -32.92 -4.84 20.00
C ASN A 663 -33.21 -3.73 21.00
N LYS A 664 -34.01 -4.05 22.04
CA LYS A 664 -34.40 -3.07 23.04
C LYS A 664 -33.24 -2.71 23.97
N PHE A 665 -32.46 -3.71 24.37
CA PHE A 665 -31.43 -3.58 25.40
C PHE A 665 -30.00 -3.81 24.89
N GLY A 666 -29.81 -4.36 23.69
CA GLY A 666 -28.49 -4.80 23.23
C GLY A 666 -27.97 -6.06 23.92
N ALA A 667 -28.81 -6.71 24.76
CA ALA A 667 -28.46 -7.82 25.63
C ALA A 667 -29.64 -8.79 25.80
N VAL A 668 -29.39 -9.98 26.37
CA VAL A 668 -30.43 -10.97 26.67
C VAL A 668 -31.05 -10.64 28.03
N ASP A 669 -32.12 -9.85 28.01
CA ASP A 669 -32.94 -9.57 29.19
C ASP A 669 -34.03 -10.64 29.33
N THR A 670 -33.86 -11.56 30.28
CA THR A 670 -34.78 -12.68 30.51
C THR A 670 -36.12 -12.24 31.10
N GLU A 671 -36.15 -11.18 31.91
CA GLU A 671 -37.37 -10.64 32.52
C GLU A 671 -38.27 -10.03 31.44
N TYR A 672 -37.70 -9.24 30.53
CA TYR A 672 -38.41 -8.70 29.38
C TYR A 672 -38.89 -9.81 28.44
N MET A 673 -38.06 -10.81 28.15
CA MET A 673 -38.46 -11.93 27.28
C MET A 673 -39.66 -12.69 27.85
N LEU A 674 -39.68 -12.96 29.15
CA LEU A 674 -40.82 -13.57 29.83
C LEU A 674 -42.06 -12.68 29.81
N SER A 675 -41.89 -11.35 29.89
CA SER A 675 -43.01 -10.42 29.76
C SER A 675 -43.71 -10.48 28.39
N LEU A 676 -43.00 -10.92 27.34
CA LEU A 676 -43.53 -11.10 25.99
C LEU A 676 -44.15 -12.50 25.76
N LEU A 677 -43.90 -13.45 26.68
CA LEU A 677 -44.33 -14.84 26.63
C LEU A 677 -45.14 -15.19 27.89
N PRO A 678 -46.39 -14.69 28.00
CA PRO A 678 -47.19 -14.82 29.23
C PRO A 678 -47.52 -16.27 29.61
N ASP A 679 -47.45 -17.22 28.66
CA ASP A 679 -47.77 -18.64 28.86
C ASP A 679 -46.52 -19.55 29.03
N THR A 680 -45.31 -19.01 29.05
CA THR A 680 -44.05 -19.80 29.08
C THR A 680 -43.28 -19.57 30.39
N SER A 681 -42.75 -20.64 30.99
CA SER A 681 -41.89 -20.54 32.17
C SER A 681 -40.43 -20.23 31.82
N GLU A 682 -39.65 -19.69 32.75
CA GLU A 682 -38.21 -19.42 32.53
C GLU A 682 -37.42 -20.69 32.16
N GLU A 683 -37.68 -21.82 32.82
CA GLU A 683 -37.00 -23.09 32.51
C GLU A 683 -37.33 -23.59 31.09
N GLU A 684 -38.59 -23.44 30.67
CA GLU A 684 -39.04 -23.82 29.33
C GLU A 684 -38.44 -22.92 28.25
N MET A 685 -38.41 -21.60 28.48
CA MET A 685 -37.75 -20.62 27.61
C MET A 685 -36.25 -20.90 27.46
N LEU A 686 -35.55 -21.14 28.57
CA LEU A 686 -34.11 -21.46 28.55
C LEU A 686 -33.82 -22.80 27.87
N SER A 687 -34.73 -23.77 28.01
CA SER A 687 -34.66 -25.06 27.31
C SER A 687 -34.85 -24.90 25.79
N GLU A 688 -35.81 -24.09 25.35
CA GLU A 688 -36.00 -23.75 23.93
C GLU A 688 -34.80 -23.01 23.32
N LEU A 689 -34.12 -22.19 24.13
CA LEU A 689 -32.93 -21.43 23.74
C LEU A 689 -31.62 -22.17 24.00
N HIS A 690 -31.66 -23.45 24.39
CA HIS A 690 -30.45 -24.24 24.64
C HIS A 690 -29.54 -24.28 23.40
N GLY A 691 -28.28 -23.86 23.57
CA GLY A 691 -27.30 -23.75 22.48
C GLY A 691 -27.40 -22.44 21.67
N ARG A 692 -28.39 -21.59 21.93
CA ARG A 692 -28.52 -20.23 21.36
C ARG A 692 -28.07 -19.14 22.32
N ILE A 693 -28.13 -19.39 23.62
CA ILE A 693 -27.61 -18.52 24.67
C ILE A 693 -26.63 -19.28 25.56
N SER A 694 -25.64 -18.57 26.11
CA SER A 694 -24.63 -19.07 27.05
C SER A 694 -24.56 -18.13 28.24
N TYR A 695 -24.31 -18.66 29.43
CA TYR A 695 -24.23 -17.86 30.64
C TYR A 695 -22.81 -17.32 30.80
N ASN A 696 -22.66 -16.00 30.89
CA ASN A 696 -21.37 -15.37 31.17
C ASN A 696 -21.21 -15.14 32.67
N PRO A 697 -20.43 -15.96 33.40
CA PRO A 697 -20.32 -15.84 34.85
C PRO A 697 -19.56 -14.57 35.31
N LEU A 698 -18.82 -13.92 34.41
CA LEU A 698 -18.06 -12.71 34.75
C LEU A 698 -18.96 -11.47 34.80
N GLU A 699 -20.00 -11.44 33.95
CA GLU A 699 -20.98 -10.35 33.87
C GLU A 699 -22.28 -10.69 34.63
N GLY A 700 -22.53 -11.98 34.91
CA GLY A 700 -23.73 -12.44 35.61
C GLY A 700 -24.98 -12.49 34.73
N GLU A 701 -24.83 -12.40 33.41
CA GLU A 701 -25.91 -12.31 32.43
C GLU A 701 -25.81 -13.39 31.35
N TYR A 702 -26.90 -13.62 30.61
CA TYR A 702 -26.89 -14.47 29.43
C TYR A 702 -26.43 -13.69 28.19
N GLU A 703 -25.62 -14.32 27.36
CA GLU A 703 -25.22 -13.80 26.07
C GLU A 703 -25.67 -14.77 24.98
N ILE A 704 -25.93 -14.25 23.78
CA ILE A 704 -26.14 -15.11 22.61
C ILE A 704 -24.87 -15.91 22.31
N ALA A 705 -25.06 -17.16 21.87
CA ALA A 705 -23.96 -18.04 21.52
C ALA A 705 -23.09 -17.41 20.43
N GLU A 706 -23.69 -16.79 19.42
CA GLU A 706 -22.97 -16.14 18.31
C GLU A 706 -22.02 -15.03 18.78
N LYS A 707 -22.28 -14.41 19.93
CA LYS A 707 -21.39 -13.42 20.57
C LYS A 707 -20.42 -14.11 21.51
N PHE A 708 -20.92 -14.99 22.38
CA PHE A 708 -20.15 -15.62 23.44
C PHE A 708 -19.04 -16.56 22.91
N ILE A 709 -19.34 -17.40 21.91
CA ILE A 709 -18.36 -18.30 21.26
C ILE A 709 -17.63 -17.64 20.08
N SER A 710 -17.66 -16.31 20.01
CA SER A 710 -16.95 -15.53 19.01
C SER A 710 -15.92 -14.61 19.64
N GLY A 711 -15.02 -14.09 18.82
CA GLY A 711 -13.92 -13.28 19.33
C GLY A 711 -12.80 -14.13 19.89
N ASN A 712 -12.02 -13.59 20.82
CA ASN A 712 -10.87 -14.28 21.42
C ASN A 712 -11.33 -15.36 22.43
N VAL A 713 -11.75 -16.52 21.90
CA VAL A 713 -12.30 -17.64 22.68
C VAL A 713 -11.26 -18.26 23.62
N VAL A 714 -9.98 -18.21 23.25
CA VAL A 714 -8.88 -18.70 24.11
C VAL A 714 -8.81 -17.86 25.37
N ALA A 715 -8.71 -16.54 25.24
CA ALA A 715 -8.65 -15.63 26.39
C ALA A 715 -9.95 -15.65 27.22
N ALA A 716 -11.12 -15.85 26.59
CA ALA A 716 -12.38 -16.02 27.30
C ALA A 716 -12.42 -17.33 28.11
N SER A 717 -11.98 -18.44 27.50
CA SER A 717 -11.91 -19.76 28.16
C SER A 717 -10.97 -19.77 29.36
N GLU A 718 -9.83 -19.07 29.27
CA GLU A 718 -8.89 -18.92 30.38
C GLU A 718 -9.51 -18.15 31.55
N ARG A 719 -10.21 -17.05 31.28
CA ARG A 719 -10.88 -16.25 32.32
C ARG A 719 -12.01 -17.01 33.02
N ILE A 720 -12.86 -17.69 32.26
CA ILE A 720 -13.94 -18.51 32.84
C ILE A 720 -13.37 -19.73 33.56
N GLY A 721 -12.29 -20.31 33.03
CA GLY A 721 -11.55 -21.37 33.71
C GLY A 721 -11.02 -20.93 35.08
N GLN A 722 -10.48 -19.70 35.19
CA GLN A 722 -10.07 -19.12 36.47
C GLN A 722 -11.25 -18.92 37.43
N TYR A 723 -12.39 -18.40 36.96
CA TYR A 723 -13.61 -18.27 37.77
C TYR A 723 -14.07 -19.62 38.34
N LEU A 724 -14.03 -20.68 37.53
CA LEU A 724 -14.42 -22.03 37.94
C LEU A 724 -13.46 -22.69 38.93
N LEU A 725 -12.22 -22.21 39.07
CA LEU A 725 -11.33 -22.64 40.17
C LEU A 725 -11.85 -22.17 41.52
N GLU A 726 -12.54 -21.03 41.55
CA GLU A 726 -13.11 -20.43 42.76
C GLU A 726 -14.57 -20.88 43.01
N HIS A 727 -15.30 -21.24 41.95
CA HIS A 727 -16.73 -21.62 42.01
C HIS A 727 -17.02 -22.94 41.24
N PRO A 728 -16.51 -24.10 41.71
CA PRO A 728 -16.59 -25.35 40.98
C PRO A 728 -18.01 -25.93 40.83
N GLU A 729 -18.96 -25.55 41.69
CA GLU A 729 -20.35 -26.00 41.66
C GLU A 729 -21.25 -25.32 40.62
N ASP A 730 -20.79 -24.28 39.92
CA ASP A 730 -21.59 -23.56 38.92
C ASP A 730 -21.70 -24.35 37.60
N ALA A 731 -22.74 -25.17 37.49
CA ALA A 731 -23.01 -25.99 36.32
C ALA A 731 -23.22 -25.18 35.01
N ARG A 732 -23.72 -23.94 35.11
CA ARG A 732 -23.95 -23.07 33.93
C ARG A 732 -22.62 -22.53 33.40
N ALA A 733 -21.73 -22.12 34.30
CA ALA A 733 -20.37 -21.71 33.93
C ALA A 733 -19.55 -22.87 33.35
N GLN A 734 -19.72 -24.10 33.86
CA GLN A 734 -19.07 -25.30 33.30
C GLN A 734 -19.52 -25.58 31.85
N ALA A 735 -20.84 -25.53 31.59
CA ALA A 735 -21.37 -25.71 30.24
C ALA A 735 -20.83 -24.64 29.27
N SER A 736 -20.75 -23.39 29.75
CA SER A 736 -20.25 -22.26 28.95
C SER A 736 -18.74 -22.37 28.67
N LEU A 737 -17.93 -22.86 29.62
CA LEU A 737 -16.52 -23.16 29.38
C LEU A 737 -16.34 -24.27 28.33
N GLN A 738 -17.18 -25.31 28.38
CA GLN A 738 -17.12 -26.39 27.39
C GLN A 738 -17.44 -25.86 25.99
N ALA A 739 -18.49 -25.04 25.85
CA ALA A 739 -18.84 -24.40 24.58
C ALA A 739 -17.69 -23.55 24.00
N LEU A 740 -16.95 -22.81 24.84
CA LEU A 740 -15.77 -22.06 24.40
C LEU A 740 -14.63 -22.99 23.96
N LYS A 741 -14.37 -24.07 24.71
CA LYS A 741 -13.32 -25.04 24.37
C LYS A 741 -13.58 -25.74 23.05
N ASP A 742 -14.82 -26.11 22.80
CA ASP A 742 -15.24 -26.76 21.55
C ASP A 742 -15.13 -25.80 20.35
N ALA A 743 -15.18 -24.49 20.60
CA ALA A 743 -15.00 -23.45 19.59
C ALA A 743 -13.53 -23.07 19.33
N ILE A 744 -12.57 -23.49 20.17
CA ILE A 744 -11.14 -23.15 19.98
C ILE A 744 -10.64 -23.73 18.65
N PRO A 745 -10.08 -22.92 17.73
CA PRO A 745 -9.52 -23.41 16.47
C PRO A 745 -8.37 -24.40 16.70
N GLU A 746 -8.19 -25.32 15.74
CA GLU A 746 -7.04 -26.22 15.75
C GLU A 746 -5.73 -25.40 15.63
N PRO A 747 -4.73 -25.59 16.53
CA PRO A 747 -3.49 -24.84 16.49
C PRO A 747 -2.72 -25.04 15.18
N ILE A 748 -2.25 -23.96 14.57
CA ILE A 748 -1.44 -23.99 13.35
C ILE A 748 0.02 -24.24 13.75
N PRO A 749 0.67 -25.31 13.25
CA PRO A 749 2.06 -25.61 13.54
C PRO A 749 3.02 -24.69 12.77
N PHE A 750 4.27 -24.61 13.21
CA PHE A 750 5.30 -23.68 12.70
C PHE A 750 5.54 -23.88 11.20
N VAL A 751 5.51 -25.13 10.76
CA VAL A 751 5.74 -25.53 9.37
C VAL A 751 4.67 -24.99 8.42
N ASP A 752 3.48 -24.67 8.94
CA ASP A 752 2.37 -24.11 8.18
C ASP A 752 2.27 -22.58 8.34
N LEU A 753 3.14 -21.96 9.16
CA LEU A 753 3.21 -20.51 9.32
C LEU A 753 4.10 -19.88 8.24
N ASP A 754 3.55 -18.87 7.55
CA ASP A 754 4.32 -18.05 6.62
C ASP A 754 4.90 -16.83 7.33
N PHE A 755 6.23 -16.72 7.36
CA PHE A 755 6.94 -15.66 8.07
C PHE A 755 7.47 -14.62 7.09
N ASN A 756 6.95 -13.40 7.20
CA ASN A 756 7.50 -12.23 6.53
C ASN A 756 8.39 -11.41 7.48
N PHE A 757 9.44 -10.83 6.93
CA PHE A 757 10.30 -9.91 7.67
C PHE A 757 9.60 -8.55 7.86
N GLY A 758 9.55 -8.05 9.09
CA GLY A 758 8.92 -6.76 9.45
C GLY A 758 7.44 -6.82 9.90
N GLU A 759 6.88 -8.02 10.07
CA GLU A 759 5.57 -8.23 10.69
C GLU A 759 5.50 -7.69 12.14
N ARG A 760 4.39 -7.04 12.49
CA ARG A 760 4.27 -6.32 13.78
C ARG A 760 4.13 -7.22 15.00
N TRP A 761 3.68 -8.45 14.80
CA TRP A 761 3.45 -9.41 15.87
C TRP A 761 4.73 -10.15 16.28
N ILE A 762 5.75 -10.17 15.41
CA ILE A 762 7.03 -10.79 15.72
C ILE A 762 7.80 -9.84 16.63
N PRO A 763 8.32 -10.31 17.78
CA PRO A 763 9.04 -9.45 18.71
C PRO A 763 10.30 -8.83 18.06
N VAL A 764 10.48 -7.51 18.24
CA VAL A 764 11.53 -6.73 17.55
C VAL A 764 12.95 -7.17 17.90
N ASN A 765 13.14 -7.80 19.07
CA ASN A 765 14.42 -8.40 19.43
C ASN A 765 14.82 -9.51 18.46
N LEU A 766 13.89 -10.30 17.92
CA LEU A 766 14.21 -11.32 16.90
C LEU A 766 14.76 -10.68 15.63
N TYR A 767 14.23 -9.51 15.24
CA TYR A 767 14.78 -8.77 14.11
C TYR A 767 16.18 -8.23 14.41
N SER A 768 16.43 -7.81 15.64
CA SER A 768 17.76 -7.37 16.08
C SER A 768 18.76 -8.53 16.06
N ASP A 769 18.36 -9.71 16.54
CA ASP A 769 19.16 -10.93 16.54
C ASP A 769 19.48 -11.38 15.11
N TYR A 770 18.47 -11.42 14.23
CA TYR A 770 18.66 -11.73 12.82
C TYR A 770 19.56 -10.72 12.11
N ALA A 771 19.32 -9.41 12.29
CA ALA A 771 20.14 -8.38 11.66
C ALA A 771 21.58 -8.42 12.17
N SER A 772 21.77 -8.77 13.44
CA SER A 772 23.10 -8.95 14.03
C SER A 772 23.83 -10.15 13.44
N HIS A 773 23.11 -11.27 13.26
CA HIS A 773 23.62 -12.45 12.57
C HIS A 773 23.97 -12.17 11.11
N LEU A 774 23.08 -11.49 10.38
CA LEU A 774 23.25 -11.19 8.95
C LEU A 774 24.45 -10.27 8.70
N PHE A 775 24.60 -9.23 9.52
CA PHE A 775 25.68 -8.25 9.34
C PHE A 775 26.96 -8.62 10.08
N ASP A 776 26.97 -9.63 10.96
CA ASP A 776 28.13 -9.98 11.81
C ASP A 776 28.60 -8.80 12.66
N THR A 777 27.63 -8.08 13.25
CA THR A 777 27.85 -6.97 14.18
C THR A 777 26.62 -6.78 15.05
N GLU A 778 26.75 -6.14 16.21
CA GLU A 778 25.59 -5.88 17.07
C GLU A 778 24.69 -4.81 16.43
N VAL A 779 23.46 -5.19 16.08
CA VAL A 779 22.45 -4.33 15.45
C VAL A 779 21.24 -4.24 16.37
N THR A 780 20.86 -3.01 16.70
CA THR A 780 19.65 -2.73 17.47
C THR A 780 18.57 -2.23 16.53
N ILE A 781 17.43 -2.93 16.54
CA ILE A 781 16.21 -2.49 15.86
C ILE A 781 15.19 -2.07 16.92
N ARG A 782 14.53 -0.94 16.70
CA ARG A 782 13.40 -0.51 17.53
C ARG A 782 12.24 -0.12 16.62
N TYR A 783 11.03 -0.38 17.11
CA TYR A 783 9.80 -0.02 16.43
C TYR A 783 9.06 1.05 17.23
N ASN A 784 8.65 2.12 16.56
CA ASN A 784 7.78 3.14 17.12
C ASN A 784 6.36 2.96 16.59
N SER A 785 5.44 2.50 17.44
CA SER A 785 4.05 2.24 17.09
C SER A 785 3.24 3.49 16.74
N SER A 786 3.59 4.67 17.28
CA SER A 786 2.87 5.92 17.02
C SER A 786 3.13 6.48 15.62
N ALA A 787 4.31 6.21 15.06
CA ALA A 787 4.75 6.73 13.76
C ALA A 787 4.87 5.64 12.68
N ASP A 788 4.57 4.39 13.05
CA ASP A 788 4.75 3.18 12.22
C ASP A 788 6.16 3.06 11.59
N GLU A 789 7.19 3.41 12.36
CA GLU A 789 8.57 3.54 11.86
C GLU A 789 9.57 2.62 12.60
N TYR A 790 10.52 2.04 11.84
CA TYR A 790 11.66 1.29 12.36
C TYR A 790 12.93 2.14 12.42
N SER A 791 13.58 2.17 13.58
CA SER A 791 14.96 2.63 13.71
C SER A 791 15.90 1.43 13.69
N VAL A 792 16.94 1.48 12.86
CA VAL A 792 17.97 0.45 12.74
C VAL A 792 19.31 1.13 12.98
N GLU A 793 20.06 0.65 13.97
CA GLU A 793 21.37 1.17 14.35
C GLU A 793 22.36 0.01 14.51
N ALA A 794 23.53 0.10 13.87
CA ALA A 794 24.60 -0.86 14.04
C ALA A 794 25.72 -0.26 14.90
N ARG A 795 26.20 -1.04 15.88
CA ARG A 795 27.29 -0.64 16.78
C ARG A 795 28.59 -0.35 16.01
N MET A 796 28.90 -1.16 15.01
CA MET A 796 30.04 -0.94 14.11
C MET A 796 29.62 -1.21 12.68
N HIS A 797 30.14 -0.43 11.73
CA HIS A 797 29.90 -0.69 10.32
C HIS A 797 31.07 -1.49 9.74
N ASN A 798 30.78 -2.64 9.14
CA ASN A 798 31.78 -3.57 8.59
C ASN A 798 31.56 -3.82 7.08
N ALA A 799 32.31 -4.76 6.51
CA ALA A 799 32.23 -5.08 5.08
C ALA A 799 30.86 -5.66 4.67
N ASN A 800 30.10 -6.29 5.57
CA ASN A 800 28.76 -6.77 5.25
C ASN A 800 27.80 -5.59 5.01
N ILE A 801 27.85 -4.58 5.88
CA ILE A 801 27.02 -3.37 5.77
C ILE A 801 27.48 -2.48 4.62
N TRP A 802 28.79 -2.24 4.50
CA TRP A 802 29.30 -1.32 3.49
C TRP A 802 29.35 -1.96 2.12
N ASP A 803 29.81 -3.19 1.97
CA ASP A 803 30.18 -3.75 0.67
C ASP A 803 29.19 -4.82 0.18
N ARG A 804 28.79 -5.79 1.03
CA ARG A 804 27.92 -6.90 0.62
C ARG A 804 26.46 -6.47 0.39
N PHE A 805 25.89 -5.72 1.33
CA PHE A 805 24.51 -5.22 1.28
C PHE A 805 24.49 -3.73 0.93
N CYS A 806 25.00 -3.38 -0.24
CA CYS A 806 25.08 -1.98 -0.65
C CYS A 806 24.73 -1.78 -2.11
N VAL A 807 24.01 -0.69 -2.38
CA VAL A 807 23.72 -0.22 -3.73
C VAL A 807 24.17 1.22 -3.90
N ARG A 808 24.81 1.52 -5.04
CA ARG A 808 25.27 2.86 -5.38
C ARG A 808 24.33 3.50 -6.39
N GLY A 809 23.64 4.55 -5.96
CA GLY A 809 23.01 5.48 -6.88
C GLY A 809 23.99 6.56 -7.33
N GLN A 810 23.62 7.33 -8.36
CA GLN A 810 24.49 8.38 -8.91
C GLN A 810 24.88 9.47 -7.89
N HIS A 811 24.02 9.73 -6.89
CA HIS A 811 24.23 10.80 -5.91
C HIS A 811 24.33 10.32 -4.45
N ARG A 812 24.02 9.05 -4.18
CA ARG A 812 23.93 8.50 -2.82
C ARG A 812 24.25 7.01 -2.81
N ARG A 813 24.94 6.57 -1.75
CA ARG A 813 25.10 5.16 -1.39
C ARG A 813 23.97 4.73 -0.46
N TYR A 814 23.38 3.58 -0.72
CA TYR A 814 22.40 2.90 0.13
C TYR A 814 23.13 1.71 0.75
N ASP A 815 23.54 1.82 2.00
CA ASP A 815 24.26 0.79 2.75
C ASP A 815 23.31 -0.26 3.35
N GLY A 816 23.88 -1.28 4.02
CA GLY A 816 23.11 -2.39 4.57
C GLY A 816 22.06 -1.95 5.58
N ILE A 817 22.31 -0.88 6.33
CA ILE A 817 21.36 -0.33 7.30
C ILE A 817 20.20 0.36 6.58
N ALA A 818 20.47 1.14 5.54
CA ALA A 818 19.43 1.73 4.71
C ALA A 818 18.56 0.66 4.02
N LEU A 819 19.19 -0.38 3.46
CA LEU A 819 18.47 -1.49 2.82
C LEU A 819 17.69 -2.33 3.85
N MET A 820 18.21 -2.52 5.06
CA MET A 820 17.51 -3.21 6.16
C MET A 820 16.22 -2.49 6.55
N LYS A 821 16.23 -1.15 6.61
CA LYS A 821 15.00 -0.37 6.84
C LYS A 821 13.96 -0.57 5.74
N HIS A 822 14.40 -0.57 4.49
CA HIS A 822 13.52 -0.85 3.35
C HIS A 822 13.00 -2.30 3.38
N ALA A 823 13.84 -3.25 3.79
CA ALA A 823 13.46 -4.65 3.95
C ALA A 823 12.40 -4.87 5.04
N LEU A 824 12.54 -4.23 6.21
CA LEU A 824 11.52 -4.28 7.28
C LEU A 824 10.17 -3.72 6.84
N LEU A 825 10.16 -2.71 5.98
CA LEU A 825 8.92 -2.08 5.49
C LEU A 825 8.39 -2.69 4.19
N ASN A 826 9.09 -3.69 3.64
CA ASN A 826 8.81 -4.24 2.32
C ASN A 826 8.71 -3.14 1.22
N THR A 827 9.62 -2.16 1.27
CA THR A 827 9.69 -1.06 0.31
C THR A 827 10.99 -1.10 -0.45
N THR A 828 11.08 -0.29 -1.49
CA THR A 828 12.28 -0.17 -2.33
C THR A 828 12.71 1.29 -2.40
N PRO A 829 14.01 1.60 -2.30
CA PRO A 829 14.47 2.98 -2.37
C PRO A 829 14.25 3.57 -3.77
N ASP A 830 13.74 4.80 -3.86
CA ASP A 830 13.66 5.52 -5.15
C ASP A 830 15.06 6.06 -5.50
N ILE A 831 15.70 5.41 -6.48
CA ILE A 831 17.04 5.76 -6.96
C ILE A 831 16.92 6.42 -8.34
N THR A 832 17.56 7.57 -8.51
CA THR A 832 17.46 8.39 -9.72
C THR A 832 18.83 8.70 -10.30
N LYS A 833 18.88 8.81 -11.63
CA LYS A 833 20.03 9.25 -12.40
C LYS A 833 19.68 10.38 -13.36
N LYS A 834 20.66 11.16 -13.75
CA LYS A 834 20.55 12.23 -14.73
C LYS A 834 20.98 11.73 -16.10
N ILE A 835 20.13 11.96 -17.09
CA ILE A 835 20.40 11.67 -18.50
C ILE A 835 20.27 12.95 -19.33
N MET A 836 21.05 13.05 -20.41
CA MET A 836 20.93 14.14 -21.38
C MET A 836 19.96 13.73 -22.47
N VAL A 837 18.88 14.49 -22.65
CA VAL A 837 17.95 14.33 -23.77
C VAL A 837 18.04 15.59 -24.63
N GLY A 838 18.81 15.51 -25.72
CA GLY A 838 19.24 16.68 -26.48
C GLY A 838 20.17 17.57 -25.62
N ASP A 839 19.86 18.87 -25.54
CA ASP A 839 20.63 19.85 -24.76
C ASP A 839 20.17 20.03 -23.30
N LYS A 840 19.22 19.22 -22.81
CA LYS A 840 18.65 19.35 -21.45
C LYS A 840 18.93 18.13 -20.58
N GLU A 841 19.37 18.42 -19.34
CA GLU A 841 19.59 17.42 -18.29
C GLU A 841 18.26 17.08 -17.61
N VAL A 842 17.81 15.83 -17.73
CA VAL A 842 16.55 15.32 -17.15
C VAL A 842 16.86 14.25 -16.11
N LYS A 843 16.22 14.35 -14.94
CA LYS A 843 16.33 13.36 -13.86
C LYS A 843 15.32 12.23 -14.11
N VAL A 844 15.82 11.02 -14.32
CA VAL A 844 15.04 9.81 -14.61
C VAL A 844 15.35 8.75 -13.55
N ARG A 845 14.44 7.80 -13.34
CA ARG A 845 14.69 6.67 -12.43
C ARG A 845 15.83 5.80 -12.92
N ASP A 846 16.68 5.38 -12.00
CA ASP A 846 17.78 4.46 -12.29
C ASP A 846 17.30 3.02 -12.11
N THR A 847 16.66 2.48 -13.15
CA THR A 847 16.03 1.17 -13.11
C THR A 847 16.99 0.05 -12.70
N GLU A 848 18.26 0.15 -13.08
CA GLU A 848 19.30 -0.85 -12.76
C GLU A 848 19.67 -0.81 -11.27
N ALA A 849 19.90 0.39 -10.72
CA ALA A 849 20.18 0.56 -9.30
C ALA A 849 18.98 0.15 -8.42
N ILE A 850 17.75 0.47 -8.84
CA ILE A 850 16.53 0.05 -8.15
C ILE A 850 16.43 -1.48 -8.16
N GLN A 851 16.67 -2.14 -9.29
CA GLN A 851 16.65 -3.60 -9.38
C GLN A 851 17.70 -4.26 -8.48
N MET A 852 18.93 -3.72 -8.43
CA MET A 852 19.95 -4.19 -7.50
C MET A 852 19.54 -4.03 -6.04
N ALA A 853 18.89 -2.91 -5.70
CA ALA A 853 18.38 -2.69 -4.34
C ALA A 853 17.31 -3.71 -3.98
N ASN A 854 16.40 -4.02 -4.91
CA ASN A 854 15.37 -5.02 -4.72
C ASN A 854 15.97 -6.41 -4.48
N ALA A 855 16.93 -6.83 -5.31
CA ALA A 855 17.58 -8.14 -5.14
C ALA A 855 18.25 -8.27 -3.76
N LYS A 856 18.88 -7.18 -3.25
CA LYS A 856 19.49 -7.17 -1.92
C LYS A 856 18.47 -7.13 -0.79
N ILE A 857 17.37 -6.41 -0.97
CA ILE A 857 16.26 -6.40 -0.01
C ILE A 857 15.61 -7.79 0.07
N ASP A 858 15.40 -8.45 -1.08
CA ASP A 858 14.88 -9.81 -1.14
C ASP A 858 15.86 -10.81 -0.48
N GLU A 859 17.17 -10.65 -0.65
CA GLU A 859 18.20 -11.44 0.06
C GLU A 859 18.05 -11.30 1.59
N ILE A 860 17.90 -10.06 2.10
CA ILE A 860 17.68 -9.79 3.53
C ILE A 860 16.36 -10.41 4.01
N ARG A 861 15.28 -10.29 3.24
CA ARG A 861 13.96 -10.77 3.65
C ARG A 861 13.90 -12.30 3.67
N ASN A 862 14.39 -12.96 2.62
CA ASN A 862 14.38 -14.42 2.54
C ASN A 862 15.32 -15.04 3.58
N GLY A 863 16.48 -14.42 3.82
CA GLY A 863 17.42 -14.91 4.83
C GLY A 863 16.85 -14.90 6.26
N PHE A 864 15.85 -14.07 6.55
CA PHE A 864 15.16 -14.10 7.84
C PHE A 864 14.36 -15.40 8.03
N THR A 865 13.62 -15.82 7.00
CA THR A 865 12.84 -17.06 7.02
C THR A 865 13.75 -18.28 7.14
N ASP A 866 14.88 -18.30 6.42
CA ASP A 866 15.86 -19.38 6.52
C ASP A 866 16.46 -19.43 7.95
N TRP A 867 16.86 -18.28 8.49
CA TRP A 867 17.38 -18.18 9.85
C TRP A 867 16.39 -18.64 10.92
N LEU A 868 15.09 -18.34 10.76
CA LEU A 868 14.03 -18.83 11.66
C LEU A 868 13.93 -20.37 11.62
N ASN A 869 14.07 -20.99 10.45
CA ASN A 869 14.00 -22.44 10.30
C ASN A 869 15.17 -23.18 10.97
N GLU A 870 16.33 -22.53 11.08
CA GLU A 870 17.53 -23.06 11.72
C GLU A 870 17.49 -23.00 13.27
N GLN A 871 16.48 -22.34 13.85
CA GLN A 871 16.34 -22.23 15.32
C GLN A 871 15.88 -23.54 15.98
N SER A 872 16.03 -23.62 17.31
CA SER A 872 15.64 -24.78 18.11
C SER A 872 14.12 -25.02 18.12
N ASP A 873 13.72 -26.27 18.38
CA ASP A 873 12.29 -26.63 18.45
C ASP A 873 11.56 -25.86 19.56
N GLU A 874 12.18 -25.65 20.71
CA GLU A 874 11.63 -24.81 21.80
C GLU A 874 11.35 -23.36 21.34
N PHE A 875 12.21 -22.80 20.47
CA PHE A 875 12.00 -21.48 19.91
C PHE A 875 10.81 -21.47 18.94
N LYS A 876 10.70 -22.51 18.10
CA LYS A 876 9.59 -22.68 17.14
C LYS A 876 8.26 -22.82 17.88
N GLU A 877 8.17 -23.68 18.88
CA GLU A 877 6.97 -23.86 19.72
C GLU A 877 6.54 -22.55 20.41
N ARG A 878 7.49 -21.75 20.89
CA ARG A 878 7.18 -20.44 21.47
C ARG A 878 6.58 -19.48 20.45
N LEU A 879 7.09 -19.48 19.22
CA LEU A 879 6.62 -18.60 18.15
C LEU A 879 5.27 -19.08 17.60
N GLU A 880 5.05 -20.39 17.47
CA GLU A 880 3.74 -21.01 17.20
C GLU A 880 2.71 -20.58 18.23
N LYS A 881 3.04 -20.74 19.53
CA LYS A 881 2.14 -20.37 20.62
C LYS A 881 1.82 -18.89 20.59
N LEU A 882 2.82 -18.04 20.34
CA LEU A 882 2.62 -16.60 20.18
C LEU A 882 1.65 -16.29 19.04
N TYR A 883 1.86 -16.90 17.86
CA TYR A 883 0.98 -16.71 16.71
C TYR A 883 -0.45 -17.18 17.00
N ASN A 884 -0.61 -18.40 17.52
CA ASN A 884 -1.92 -18.96 17.80
C ASN A 884 -2.69 -18.16 18.86
N ASN A 885 -2.01 -17.71 19.91
CA ASN A 885 -2.63 -16.88 20.95
C ASN A 885 -2.96 -15.45 20.48
N THR A 886 -2.35 -14.99 19.39
CA THR A 886 -2.55 -13.63 18.86
C THR A 886 -3.57 -13.62 17.71
N PHE A 887 -3.55 -14.62 16.83
CA PHE A 887 -4.34 -14.66 15.59
C PHE A 887 -5.26 -15.87 15.50
N ASN A 888 -4.78 -17.07 15.80
CA ASN A 888 -5.59 -18.31 15.75
C ASN A 888 -6.37 -18.55 17.05
N CYS A 889 -6.80 -17.47 17.68
CA CYS A 889 -7.62 -17.47 18.89
C CYS A 889 -8.99 -16.85 18.64
N PHE A 890 -9.22 -16.32 17.44
CA PHE A 890 -10.42 -15.56 17.10
C PHE A 890 -11.41 -16.39 16.29
N VAL A 891 -12.61 -16.60 16.82
CA VAL A 891 -13.69 -17.29 16.10
C VAL A 891 -14.65 -16.26 15.53
N ARG A 892 -14.99 -16.40 14.25
CA ARG A 892 -15.98 -15.53 13.61
C ARG A 892 -17.39 -15.93 14.07
N PRO A 893 -18.26 -14.97 14.39
CA PRO A 893 -19.68 -15.26 14.64
C PRO A 893 -20.29 -16.04 13.47
N GLN A 894 -21.00 -17.12 13.77
CA GLN A 894 -21.77 -17.88 12.78
C GLN A 894 -23.25 -17.62 12.99
N TYR A 895 -23.89 -16.95 12.04
CA TYR A 895 -25.30 -16.60 12.11
C TYR A 895 -26.13 -17.69 11.42
N ASP A 896 -27.14 -18.23 12.11
CA ASP A 896 -28.10 -19.19 11.55
C ASP A 896 -29.51 -18.59 11.58
N GLY A 897 -30.00 -18.21 10.40
CA GLY A 897 -31.30 -17.59 10.21
C GLY A 897 -32.41 -18.58 9.80
N SER A 898 -32.16 -19.89 9.81
CA SER A 898 -33.09 -20.91 9.29
C SER A 898 -34.48 -20.90 9.94
N HIS A 899 -34.52 -20.50 11.21
CA HIS A 899 -35.70 -20.41 12.07
C HIS A 899 -36.60 -19.20 11.76
N GLN A 900 -36.10 -18.21 11.03
CA GLN A 900 -36.85 -16.99 10.76
C GLN A 900 -38.07 -17.23 9.89
N THR A 901 -39.16 -16.55 10.25
CA THR A 901 -40.33 -16.37 9.41
C THR A 901 -40.28 -15.01 8.74
N PHE A 902 -40.83 -14.90 7.53
CA PHE A 902 -40.90 -13.65 6.77
C PHE A 902 -42.36 -13.36 6.42
N PRO A 903 -43.16 -12.84 7.38
CA PRO A 903 -44.54 -12.47 7.13
C PRO A 903 -44.66 -11.49 5.95
N ASP A 904 -45.76 -11.57 5.21
CA ASP A 904 -46.05 -10.73 4.03
C ASP A 904 -45.10 -10.87 2.83
N LEU A 905 -44.03 -11.67 2.93
CA LEU A 905 -43.13 -11.95 1.82
C LEU A 905 -43.86 -12.74 0.72
N ASN A 906 -44.03 -12.11 -0.44
CA ASN A 906 -44.72 -12.70 -1.58
C ASN A 906 -43.80 -13.62 -2.40
N LEU A 907 -43.59 -14.83 -1.88
CA LEU A 907 -42.79 -15.88 -2.53
C LEU A 907 -43.27 -16.20 -3.97
N LYS A 908 -44.60 -16.19 -4.20
CA LYS A 908 -45.19 -16.41 -5.52
C LYS A 908 -44.84 -15.30 -6.51
N GLY A 909 -44.89 -14.05 -6.07
CA GLY A 909 -44.51 -12.88 -6.89
C GLY A 909 -43.03 -12.90 -7.26
N LEU A 910 -42.18 -13.34 -6.35
CA LEU A 910 -40.73 -13.48 -6.56
C LEU A 910 -40.34 -14.73 -7.38
N GLY A 911 -41.27 -15.67 -7.60
CA GLY A 911 -41.00 -16.90 -8.33
C GLY A 911 -40.10 -17.90 -7.60
N ILE A 912 -40.04 -17.83 -6.26
CA ILE A 912 -39.20 -18.69 -5.41
C ILE A 912 -40.06 -19.47 -4.41
N GLU A 913 -39.61 -20.66 -4.02
CA GLU A 913 -40.29 -21.47 -2.98
C GLU A 913 -39.92 -21.01 -1.56
N SER A 914 -38.68 -20.56 -1.36
CA SER A 914 -38.18 -20.00 -0.10
C SER A 914 -36.91 -19.17 -0.33
N LEU A 915 -36.53 -18.34 0.65
CA LEU A 915 -35.22 -17.69 0.67
C LEU A 915 -34.10 -18.72 0.88
N TYR A 916 -32.94 -18.49 0.27
CA TYR A 916 -31.75 -19.33 0.50
C TYR A 916 -31.29 -19.25 1.95
N GLY A 917 -30.67 -20.32 2.47
CA GLY A 917 -30.10 -20.34 3.82
C GLY A 917 -29.20 -19.14 4.09
N SER A 918 -28.25 -18.88 3.19
CA SER A 918 -27.35 -17.72 3.29
C SER A 918 -28.05 -16.36 3.31
N GLN A 919 -29.21 -16.22 2.66
CA GLN A 919 -30.00 -14.99 2.70
C GLN A 919 -30.67 -14.83 4.06
N LYS A 920 -31.20 -15.91 4.63
CA LYS A 920 -31.76 -15.90 5.98
C LYS A 920 -30.67 -15.58 7.00
N ASP A 921 -29.51 -16.21 6.91
CA ASP A 921 -28.36 -16.00 7.80
C ASP A 921 -27.90 -14.54 7.76
N ALA A 922 -27.80 -13.94 6.57
CA ALA A 922 -27.45 -12.53 6.42
C ALA A 922 -28.51 -11.60 7.01
N VAL A 923 -29.81 -11.84 6.77
CA VAL A 923 -30.88 -11.03 7.38
C VAL A 923 -30.88 -11.18 8.91
N TRP A 924 -30.57 -12.36 9.43
CA TRP A 924 -30.43 -12.58 10.88
C TRP A 924 -29.28 -11.78 11.47
N MET A 925 -28.11 -11.85 10.84
CA MET A 925 -26.93 -11.07 11.22
C MET A 925 -27.24 -9.58 11.30
N LEU A 926 -27.89 -9.03 10.28
CA LEU A 926 -28.23 -7.60 10.21
C LEU A 926 -29.18 -7.17 11.33
N LYS A 927 -30.17 -8.01 11.68
CA LYS A 927 -31.09 -7.75 12.78
C LYS A 927 -30.39 -7.78 14.14
N LEU A 928 -29.54 -8.78 14.36
CA LEU A 928 -28.90 -9.02 15.65
C LEU A 928 -27.80 -8.01 15.96
N ASN A 929 -27.01 -7.62 14.95
CA ASN A 929 -25.93 -6.65 15.10
C ASN A 929 -26.40 -5.19 14.98
N GLY A 930 -27.66 -4.95 14.56
CA GLY A 930 -28.12 -3.60 14.20
C GLY A 930 -27.41 -3.02 12.97
N GLY A 931 -26.92 -3.89 12.07
CA GLY A 931 -26.16 -3.53 10.87
C GLY A 931 -25.05 -4.54 10.54
N GLY A 932 -24.40 -4.41 9.39
CA GLY A 932 -23.30 -5.30 9.01
C GLY A 932 -22.90 -5.22 7.53
N ILE A 933 -21.84 -5.95 7.17
CA ILE A 933 -21.34 -6.03 5.79
C ILE A 933 -21.73 -7.40 5.20
N CYS A 934 -22.46 -7.38 4.07
CA CYS A 934 -22.85 -8.59 3.33
C CYS A 934 -22.01 -8.72 2.04
N ASP A 935 -20.78 -9.23 2.16
CA ASP A 935 -19.87 -9.44 1.02
C ASP A 935 -20.16 -10.75 0.27
N HIS A 936 -21.36 -10.85 -0.32
CA HIS A 936 -21.74 -11.99 -1.14
C HIS A 936 -21.36 -11.81 -2.62
N GLN A 937 -20.99 -12.91 -3.27
CA GLN A 937 -20.74 -12.96 -4.71
C GLN A 937 -21.96 -12.52 -5.53
N VAL A 938 -21.71 -12.05 -6.77
CA VAL A 938 -22.75 -11.64 -7.70
C VAL A 938 -23.73 -12.80 -7.94
N GLY A 939 -25.03 -12.52 -7.87
CA GLY A 939 -26.09 -13.53 -8.03
C GLY A 939 -26.60 -14.17 -6.74
N ALA A 940 -25.98 -13.93 -5.57
CA ALA A 940 -26.45 -14.45 -4.28
C ALA A 940 -27.75 -13.79 -3.76
N GLY A 941 -28.32 -12.84 -4.50
CA GLY A 941 -29.55 -12.13 -4.12
C GLY A 941 -29.37 -11.03 -3.07
N LYS A 942 -28.25 -10.28 -3.12
CA LYS A 942 -27.97 -9.13 -2.22
C LYS A 942 -29.11 -8.11 -2.16
N THR A 943 -29.72 -7.80 -3.30
CA THR A 943 -30.89 -6.90 -3.38
C THR A 943 -32.06 -7.40 -2.54
N LEU A 944 -32.36 -8.70 -2.61
CA LEU A 944 -33.45 -9.29 -1.84
C LEU A 944 -33.13 -9.29 -0.33
N ILE A 945 -31.88 -9.57 0.04
CA ILE A 945 -31.41 -9.46 1.44
C ILE A 945 -31.67 -8.05 1.98
N MET A 946 -31.31 -7.00 1.24
CA MET A 946 -31.54 -5.61 1.65
C MET A 946 -33.03 -5.28 1.81
N CYS A 947 -33.87 -5.65 0.83
CA CYS A 947 -35.31 -5.38 0.90
C CYS A 947 -35.96 -6.12 2.08
N THR A 948 -35.65 -7.39 2.25
CA THR A 948 -36.16 -8.23 3.35
C THR A 948 -35.66 -7.75 4.71
N ALA A 949 -34.37 -7.42 4.84
CA ALA A 949 -33.82 -6.89 6.09
C ALA A 949 -34.46 -5.55 6.46
N ALA A 950 -34.56 -4.59 5.53
CA ALA A 950 -35.17 -3.29 5.78
C ALA A 950 -36.62 -3.41 6.26
N TYR A 951 -37.43 -4.25 5.58
CA TYR A 951 -38.82 -4.47 5.96
C TYR A 951 -38.95 -5.18 7.30
N GLU A 952 -38.18 -6.25 7.54
CA GLU A 952 -38.24 -7.01 8.79
C GLU A 952 -37.76 -6.18 9.99
N MET A 953 -36.71 -5.38 9.83
CA MET A 953 -36.25 -4.45 10.86
C MET A 953 -37.31 -3.40 11.18
N LYS A 954 -38.04 -2.90 10.17
CA LYS A 954 -39.16 -1.97 10.37
C LYS A 954 -40.35 -2.64 11.07
N ARG A 955 -40.74 -3.84 10.63
CA ARG A 955 -41.85 -4.63 11.19
C ARG A 955 -41.64 -4.98 12.67
N LEU A 956 -40.41 -5.35 13.02
CA LEU A 956 -40.02 -5.70 14.39
C LEU A 956 -39.69 -4.48 15.27
N GLY A 957 -39.79 -3.26 14.74
CA GLY A 957 -39.48 -2.04 15.49
C GLY A 957 -37.98 -1.78 15.71
N LEU A 958 -37.10 -2.52 15.03
CA LEU A 958 -35.64 -2.36 15.07
C LEU A 958 -35.16 -1.11 14.30
N ALA A 959 -35.92 -0.70 13.28
CA ALA A 959 -35.70 0.54 12.53
C ALA A 959 -37.03 1.28 12.36
N ASN A 960 -37.04 2.60 12.44
CA ASN A 960 -38.22 3.40 12.19
C ASN A 960 -38.31 3.88 10.74
N LYS A 961 -37.21 4.27 10.08
CA LYS A 961 -37.30 4.76 8.71
C LYS A 961 -36.05 4.36 7.95
N PRO A 962 -35.99 3.10 7.49
CA PRO A 962 -34.83 2.61 6.78
C PRO A 962 -34.73 3.26 5.39
N MET A 963 -33.50 3.47 4.94
CA MET A 963 -33.19 4.00 3.61
C MET A 963 -32.17 3.12 2.90
N ILE A 964 -32.45 2.77 1.65
CA ILE A 964 -31.54 2.07 0.75
C ILE A 964 -30.87 3.07 -0.20
N LEU A 965 -29.54 3.05 -0.25
CA LEU A 965 -28.71 3.80 -1.17
C LEU A 965 -28.15 2.89 -2.25
N ALA A 966 -28.32 3.24 -3.52
CA ALA A 966 -27.87 2.40 -4.62
C ALA A 966 -27.30 3.19 -5.81
N LEU A 967 -26.68 2.47 -6.73
CA LEU A 967 -26.29 3.05 -8.01
C LEU A 967 -27.53 3.49 -8.80
N LYS A 968 -27.33 4.52 -9.61
CA LYS A 968 -28.40 5.15 -10.37
C LYS A 968 -29.10 4.25 -11.38
N ALA A 969 -28.43 3.22 -11.88
CA ALA A 969 -29.06 2.21 -12.73
C ALA A 969 -29.94 1.23 -11.91
N ASN A 970 -29.61 1.01 -10.64
CA ASN A 970 -30.17 -0.07 -9.83
C ASN A 970 -31.41 0.38 -9.01
N VAL A 971 -31.59 1.67 -8.73
CA VAL A 971 -32.71 2.17 -7.88
C VAL A 971 -34.08 1.68 -8.37
N GLN A 972 -34.32 1.67 -9.68
CA GLN A 972 -35.60 1.18 -10.23
C GLN A 972 -35.77 -0.33 -10.04
N GLU A 973 -34.71 -1.10 -10.23
CA GLU A 973 -34.71 -2.56 -10.06
C GLU A 973 -34.90 -2.96 -8.60
N ILE A 974 -34.24 -2.25 -7.68
CA ILE A 974 -34.40 -2.45 -6.23
C ILE A 974 -35.84 -2.12 -5.82
N ALA A 975 -36.38 -0.98 -6.26
CA ALA A 975 -37.75 -0.60 -5.96
C ALA A 975 -38.77 -1.62 -6.50
N GLN A 976 -38.58 -2.12 -7.72
CA GLN A 976 -39.44 -3.17 -8.29
C GLN A 976 -39.32 -4.50 -7.52
N THR A 977 -38.11 -4.89 -7.14
CA THR A 977 -37.85 -6.07 -6.32
C THR A 977 -38.54 -5.95 -4.97
N PHE A 978 -38.44 -4.79 -4.32
CA PHE A 978 -39.10 -4.52 -3.04
C PHE A 978 -40.62 -4.57 -3.18
N GLN A 979 -41.19 -3.94 -4.21
CA GLN A 979 -42.65 -4.00 -4.47
C GLN A 979 -43.14 -5.41 -4.77
N THR A 980 -42.33 -6.23 -5.42
CA THR A 980 -42.68 -7.63 -5.71
C THR A 980 -42.59 -8.48 -4.45
N ALA A 981 -41.56 -8.27 -3.62
CA ALA A 981 -41.38 -8.95 -2.35
C ALA A 981 -42.47 -8.59 -1.34
N TYR A 982 -42.81 -7.30 -1.23
CA TYR A 982 -43.79 -6.77 -0.27
C TYR A 982 -44.76 -5.80 -0.97
N PRO A 983 -45.83 -6.31 -1.61
CA PRO A 983 -46.75 -5.50 -2.41
C PRO A 983 -47.48 -4.38 -1.65
N ASN A 984 -47.64 -4.55 -0.33
CA ASN A 984 -48.32 -3.58 0.53
C ASN A 984 -47.36 -2.56 1.16
N ALA A 985 -46.05 -2.68 0.93
CA ALA A 985 -45.06 -1.78 1.52
C ALA A 985 -45.14 -0.38 0.88
N LYS A 986 -45.13 0.64 1.73
CA LYS A 986 -45.13 2.05 1.35
C LYS A 986 -43.71 2.53 1.09
N LEU A 987 -43.35 2.59 -0.20
CA LEU A 987 -42.01 2.92 -0.68
C LEU A 987 -41.94 4.32 -1.31
N LEU A 988 -40.86 5.05 -1.02
CA LEU A 988 -40.51 6.30 -1.70
C LEU A 988 -39.25 6.11 -2.55
N TYR A 989 -39.33 6.26 -3.86
CA TYR A 989 -38.19 6.14 -4.77
C TYR A 989 -38.24 7.20 -5.90
N PRO A 990 -37.66 8.40 -5.70
CA PRO A 990 -37.76 9.48 -6.67
C PRO A 990 -36.89 9.23 -7.91
N GLY A 991 -37.45 9.46 -9.10
CA GLY A 991 -36.73 9.39 -10.37
C GLY A 991 -35.73 10.53 -10.57
N LYS A 992 -34.87 10.41 -11.60
CA LYS A 992 -33.84 11.42 -11.91
C LYS A 992 -34.41 12.83 -12.17
N ASN A 993 -35.61 12.90 -12.76
CA ASN A 993 -36.28 14.16 -13.09
C ASN A 993 -37.10 14.75 -11.91
N ASP A 994 -37.16 14.03 -10.80
CA ASP A 994 -37.91 14.41 -9.61
C ASP A 994 -37.02 15.08 -8.55
N PHE A 995 -35.69 15.05 -8.72
CA PHE A 995 -34.70 15.58 -7.77
C PHE A 995 -34.07 16.93 -8.20
N THR A 996 -34.86 17.81 -8.81
CA THR A 996 -34.44 19.21 -9.13
C THR A 996 -34.43 20.08 -7.86
N PRO A 997 -33.73 21.24 -7.82
CA PRO A 997 -33.65 22.08 -6.63
C PRO A 997 -35.01 22.47 -6.02
N ASP A 998 -36.03 22.72 -6.85
CA ASP A 998 -37.38 23.05 -6.38
C ASP A 998 -38.17 21.82 -5.92
N LYS A 999 -38.01 20.67 -6.60
CA LYS A 999 -38.73 19.43 -6.27
C LYS A 999 -38.10 18.65 -5.10
N ARG A 1000 -36.80 18.78 -4.85
CA ARG A 1000 -36.11 18.07 -3.75
C ARG A 1000 -36.61 18.51 -2.38
N GLN A 1001 -36.96 19.80 -2.22
CA GLN A 1001 -37.54 20.31 -0.96
C GLN A 1001 -38.84 19.59 -0.62
N ARG A 1002 -39.69 19.37 -1.64
CA ARG A 1002 -40.91 18.57 -1.49
C ARG A 1002 -40.62 17.14 -1.06
N ILE A 1003 -39.64 16.48 -1.68
CA ILE A 1003 -39.26 15.12 -1.32
C ILE A 1003 -38.76 15.06 0.14
N PHE A 1004 -37.96 16.03 0.57
CA PHE A 1004 -37.42 16.10 1.92
C PHE A 1004 -38.53 16.23 2.99
N HIS A 1005 -39.51 17.11 2.78
CA HIS A 1005 -40.65 17.22 3.68
C HIS A 1005 -41.59 16.00 3.60
N ASP A 1006 -41.74 15.39 2.42
CA ASP A 1006 -42.48 14.12 2.28
C ASP A 1006 -41.81 12.98 3.08
N ILE A 1007 -40.48 12.96 3.17
CA ILE A 1007 -39.75 12.04 4.05
C ILE A 1007 -40.00 12.37 5.53
N LYS A 1008 -39.87 13.65 5.91
CA LYS A 1008 -40.02 14.12 7.31
C LYS A 1008 -41.41 13.83 7.88
N ASN A 1009 -42.47 14.16 7.15
CA ASN A 1009 -43.85 14.19 7.66
C ASN A 1009 -44.61 12.86 7.56
N ASN A 1010 -44.00 11.82 6.99
CA ASN A 1010 -44.68 10.58 6.68
C ASN A 1010 -43.88 9.36 7.18
N ASN A 1011 -44.60 8.31 7.56
CA ASN A 1011 -44.03 7.03 7.94
C ASN A 1011 -43.86 6.19 6.66
N TRP A 1012 -42.62 5.92 6.25
CA TRP A 1012 -42.28 5.16 5.05
C TRP A 1012 -41.68 3.82 5.49
N ASP A 1013 -42.07 2.73 4.82
CA ASP A 1013 -41.52 1.40 5.13
C ASP A 1013 -40.09 1.26 4.63
N CYS A 1014 -39.76 1.91 3.50
CA CYS A 1014 -38.39 2.11 3.06
C CYS A 1014 -38.30 3.28 2.05
N ILE A 1015 -37.17 3.99 2.06
CA ILE A 1015 -36.84 5.05 1.09
C ILE A 1015 -35.67 4.57 0.22
N VAL A 1016 -35.78 4.64 -1.10
CA VAL A 1016 -34.71 4.23 -2.02
C VAL A 1016 -34.18 5.45 -2.77
N LEU A 1017 -32.89 5.78 -2.55
CA LEU A 1017 -32.20 6.90 -3.20
C LEU A 1017 -30.95 6.43 -3.92
N THR A 1018 -30.51 7.24 -4.89
CA THR A 1018 -29.16 7.12 -5.43
C THR A 1018 -28.12 7.73 -4.49
N HIS A 1019 -26.87 7.28 -4.57
CA HIS A 1019 -25.76 7.89 -3.83
C HIS A 1019 -25.64 9.41 -4.08
N ASP A 1020 -25.83 9.85 -5.32
CA ASP A 1020 -25.82 11.28 -5.68
C ASP A 1020 -26.94 12.06 -4.99
N GLN A 1021 -28.16 11.50 -4.97
CA GLN A 1021 -29.32 12.13 -4.32
C GLN A 1021 -29.12 12.23 -2.81
N PHE A 1022 -28.53 11.21 -2.19
CA PHE A 1022 -28.18 11.23 -0.76
C PHE A 1022 -27.13 12.31 -0.45
N GLY A 1023 -26.14 12.48 -1.32
CA GLY A 1023 -25.15 13.56 -1.22
C GLY A 1023 -25.79 14.96 -1.19
N MET A 1024 -26.94 15.15 -1.85
CA MET A 1024 -27.66 16.43 -1.89
C MET A 1024 -28.52 16.72 -0.64
N ILE A 1025 -28.71 15.77 0.27
CA ILE A 1025 -29.36 16.01 1.56
C ILE A 1025 -28.38 16.83 2.42
N PRO A 1026 -28.77 17.93 3.07
CA PRO A 1026 -27.86 18.63 3.97
C PRO A 1026 -27.65 17.85 5.28
N GLN A 1027 -26.48 17.98 5.88
CA GLN A 1027 -26.23 17.54 7.25
C GLN A 1027 -26.55 18.70 8.21
N SER A 1028 -26.99 18.40 9.42
CA SER A 1028 -27.17 19.44 10.46
C SER A 1028 -25.84 20.14 10.74
N ASP A 1029 -25.84 21.47 10.72
CA ASP A 1029 -24.65 22.29 10.96
C ASP A 1029 -24.09 22.04 12.37
N GLU A 1030 -24.96 21.76 13.35
CA GLU A 1030 -24.59 21.42 14.72
C GLU A 1030 -23.84 20.09 14.79
N ILE A 1031 -24.27 19.08 14.02
CA ILE A 1031 -23.56 17.80 13.90
C ILE A 1031 -22.23 18.00 13.19
N GLN A 1032 -22.17 18.80 12.13
CA GLN A 1032 -20.91 19.11 11.45
C GLN A 1032 -19.92 19.82 12.39
N GLN A 1033 -20.39 20.76 13.20
CA GLN A 1033 -19.57 21.42 14.21
C GLN A 1033 -19.03 20.40 15.22
N LYS A 1034 -19.87 19.50 15.72
CA LYS A 1034 -19.43 18.45 16.65
C LYS A 1034 -18.36 17.54 16.03
N ILE A 1035 -18.58 17.03 14.81
CA ILE A 1035 -17.61 16.14 14.13
C ILE A 1035 -16.27 16.84 13.91
N LEU A 1036 -16.27 18.09 13.47
CA LEU A 1036 -15.03 18.85 13.25
C LEU A 1036 -14.33 19.20 14.56
N GLN A 1037 -15.08 19.42 15.64
CA GLN A 1037 -14.53 19.64 16.97
C GLN A 1037 -13.85 18.36 17.50
N ASP A 1038 -14.52 17.21 17.41
CA ASP A 1038 -13.95 15.93 17.82
C ASP A 1038 -12.67 15.58 17.03
N GLU A 1039 -12.63 15.89 15.72
CA GLU A 1039 -11.44 15.72 14.89
C GLU A 1039 -10.32 16.70 15.26
N LEU A 1040 -10.66 17.94 15.62
CA LEU A 1040 -9.70 18.93 16.10
C LEU A 1040 -9.07 18.47 17.42
N ASP A 1041 -9.89 18.04 18.38
CA ASP A 1041 -9.46 17.57 19.69
C ASP A 1041 -8.48 16.38 19.54
N SER A 1042 -8.77 15.44 18.63
CA SER A 1042 -7.85 14.34 18.30
C SER A 1042 -6.52 14.80 17.69
N VAL A 1043 -6.53 15.80 16.80
CA VAL A 1043 -5.30 16.36 16.22
C VAL A 1043 -4.48 17.09 17.29
N GLU A 1044 -5.13 17.76 18.23
CA GLU A 1044 -4.49 18.45 19.35
C GLU A 1044 -3.85 17.46 20.33
N GLU A 1045 -4.55 16.39 20.70
CA GLU A 1045 -4.00 15.32 21.52
C GLU A 1045 -2.75 14.70 20.87
N ASN A 1046 -2.81 14.42 19.58
CA ASN A 1046 -1.66 13.91 18.81
C ASN A 1046 -0.48 14.89 18.80
N LEU A 1047 -0.74 16.20 18.64
CA LEU A 1047 0.30 17.24 18.68
C LEU A 1047 0.94 17.33 20.07
N ASP A 1048 0.17 17.18 21.15
CA ASP A 1048 0.68 17.25 22.51
C ASP A 1048 1.51 16.02 22.88
N VAL A 1049 1.09 14.82 22.48
CA VAL A 1049 1.90 13.59 22.60
C VAL A 1049 3.23 13.75 21.87
N LEU A 1050 3.22 14.29 20.65
CA LEU A 1050 4.43 14.55 19.88
C LEU A 1050 5.34 15.58 20.56
N ARG A 1051 4.79 16.68 21.09
CA ARG A 1051 5.58 17.70 21.80
C ARG A 1051 6.24 17.16 23.07
N GLN A 1052 5.57 16.25 23.78
CA GLN A 1052 6.10 15.63 25.00
C GLN A 1052 7.26 14.65 24.72
N GLN A 1053 7.33 14.05 23.52
CA GLN A 1053 8.29 12.98 23.20
C GLN A 1053 9.71 13.43 22.83
N GLY A 1054 9.96 14.71 22.56
CA GLY A 1054 11.32 15.33 22.53
C GLY A 1054 12.44 14.63 21.72
N ARG A 1055 12.90 15.31 20.65
CA ARG A 1055 14.14 15.06 19.84
C ARG A 1055 14.14 13.94 18.78
N SER A 1056 13.11 13.13 18.61
CA SER A 1056 13.02 12.13 17.54
C SER A 1056 11.91 12.41 16.51
N ILE A 1057 11.68 13.67 16.17
CA ILE A 1057 10.54 14.07 15.30
C ILE A 1057 11.04 14.77 14.04
N SER A 1058 10.54 14.30 12.89
CA SER A 1058 10.72 14.99 11.62
C SER A 1058 9.96 16.32 11.63
N ARG A 1059 10.67 17.44 11.49
CA ARG A 1059 10.07 18.80 11.38
C ARG A 1059 8.99 18.90 10.29
N ALA A 1060 8.99 18.00 9.31
CA ALA A 1060 7.98 17.96 8.25
C ALA A 1060 6.61 17.47 8.78
N MET A 1061 6.60 16.53 9.72
CA MET A 1061 5.39 15.92 10.28
C MET A 1061 4.66 16.89 11.23
N GLU A 1062 5.41 17.55 12.13
CA GLU A 1062 4.88 18.61 13.00
C GLU A 1062 4.22 19.73 12.19
N LYS A 1063 4.89 20.16 11.12
CA LYS A 1063 4.35 21.19 10.20
C LYS A 1063 3.07 20.72 9.49
N GLY A 1064 2.95 19.42 9.18
CA GLY A 1064 1.76 18.83 8.58
C GLY A 1064 0.55 18.85 9.53
N LEU A 1065 0.74 18.43 10.78
CA LEU A 1065 -0.32 18.41 11.79
C LEU A 1065 -0.78 19.83 12.19
N VAL A 1066 0.15 20.78 12.35
CA VAL A 1066 -0.20 22.19 12.62
C VAL A 1066 -1.01 22.79 11.46
N LYS A 1067 -0.67 22.46 10.21
CA LYS A 1067 -1.46 22.90 9.06
C LYS A 1067 -2.87 22.28 9.06
N ARG A 1068 -3.00 21.01 9.48
CA ARG A 1068 -4.30 20.35 9.63
C ARG A 1068 -5.15 21.00 10.71
N GLN A 1069 -4.57 21.31 11.87
CA GLN A 1069 -5.23 22.04 12.97
C GLN A 1069 -5.80 23.39 12.48
N MET A 1070 -4.97 24.20 11.79
CA MET A 1070 -5.40 25.50 11.25
C MET A 1070 -6.57 25.38 10.26
N ASN A 1071 -6.55 24.34 9.40
CA ASN A 1071 -7.62 24.11 8.43
C ASN A 1071 -8.94 23.69 9.11
N LEU A 1072 -8.88 22.85 10.15
CA LEU A 1072 -10.06 22.43 10.91
C LEU A 1072 -10.67 23.61 11.68
N GLN A 1073 -9.84 24.44 12.32
CA GLN A 1073 -10.29 25.63 13.02
C GLN A 1073 -11.01 26.62 12.08
N ALA A 1074 -10.43 26.88 10.90
CA ALA A 1074 -11.05 27.78 9.92
C ALA A 1074 -12.43 27.28 9.46
N LYS A 1075 -12.60 25.95 9.28
CA LYS A 1075 -13.90 25.36 8.94
C LYS A 1075 -14.90 25.45 10.08
N LEU A 1076 -14.48 25.27 11.33
CA LEU A 1076 -15.34 25.43 12.51
C LEU A 1076 -15.86 26.86 12.63
N ASP A 1077 -15.01 27.85 12.42
CA ASP A 1077 -15.40 29.27 12.47
C ASP A 1077 -16.40 29.61 11.34
N GLU A 1078 -16.22 29.03 10.14
CA GLU A 1078 -17.18 29.15 9.03
C GLU A 1078 -18.55 28.56 9.37
N ILE A 1079 -18.59 27.37 9.98
CA ILE A 1079 -19.85 26.72 10.37
C ILE A 1079 -20.54 27.49 11.50
N LYS A 1080 -19.80 27.95 12.51
CA LYS A 1080 -20.36 28.81 13.58
C LYS A 1080 -21.02 30.06 12.99
N PHE A 1081 -20.35 30.71 12.05
CA PHE A 1081 -20.91 31.86 11.35
C PHE A 1081 -22.18 31.49 10.55
N LYS A 1082 -22.22 30.32 9.91
CA LYS A 1082 -23.43 29.83 9.20
C LYS A 1082 -24.60 29.57 10.15
N ILE A 1083 -24.34 28.96 11.31
CA ILE A 1083 -25.36 28.70 12.33
C ILE A 1083 -25.96 30.03 12.84
N GLU A 1084 -25.11 31.01 13.15
CA GLU A 1084 -25.54 32.34 13.63
C GLU A 1084 -26.36 33.13 12.58
N ASN A 1085 -26.08 32.95 11.29
CA ASN A 1085 -26.67 33.71 10.19
C ASN A 1085 -27.69 32.93 9.33
N ARG A 1086 -28.18 31.78 9.81
CA ARG A 1086 -29.08 30.90 9.03
C ARG A 1086 -30.44 31.55 8.80
N LYS A 1087 -30.78 31.81 7.52
CA LYS A 1087 -32.07 32.40 7.11
C LYS A 1087 -33.14 31.38 6.67
N ASP A 1088 -32.74 30.22 6.14
CA ASP A 1088 -33.66 29.18 5.66
C ASP A 1088 -33.57 27.92 6.55
N ASP A 1089 -34.73 27.34 6.89
CA ASP A 1089 -34.80 26.03 7.54
C ASP A 1089 -34.85 24.92 6.49
N ILE A 1090 -33.67 24.49 6.04
CA ILE A 1090 -33.57 23.35 5.14
C ILE A 1090 -33.73 22.08 5.97
N VAL A 1091 -34.66 21.20 5.56
CA VAL A 1091 -34.77 19.85 6.10
C VAL A 1091 -33.45 19.12 5.90
N ASP A 1092 -32.82 18.73 7.00
CA ASP A 1092 -31.55 18.02 7.06
C ASP A 1092 -31.75 16.54 7.36
N PHE A 1093 -30.66 15.78 7.35
CA PHE A 1093 -30.70 14.34 7.58
C PHE A 1093 -31.28 13.97 8.96
N LYS A 1094 -30.98 14.75 10.01
CA LYS A 1094 -31.47 14.50 11.38
C LYS A 1094 -32.99 14.66 11.47
N THR A 1095 -33.52 15.74 10.90
CA THR A 1095 -34.95 16.06 10.90
C THR A 1095 -35.77 15.17 9.96
N MET A 1096 -35.16 14.40 9.06
CA MET A 1096 -35.89 13.39 8.27
C MET A 1096 -36.33 12.18 9.10
N GLY A 1097 -35.71 11.95 10.27
CA GLY A 1097 -36.00 10.79 11.13
C GLY A 1097 -35.59 9.46 10.51
N ILE A 1098 -34.57 9.46 9.64
CA ILE A 1098 -33.91 8.27 9.10
C ILE A 1098 -32.95 7.76 10.16
N ASP A 1099 -33.09 6.49 10.54
CA ASP A 1099 -32.32 5.87 11.61
C ASP A 1099 -31.58 4.60 11.17
N HIS A 1100 -31.75 4.17 9.92
CA HIS A 1100 -31.06 3.00 9.38
C HIS A 1100 -30.75 3.15 7.89
N LEU A 1101 -29.50 2.81 7.49
CA LEU A 1101 -29.02 2.93 6.12
C LEU A 1101 -28.53 1.56 5.60
N PHE A 1102 -29.01 1.17 4.42
CA PHE A 1102 -28.49 0.06 3.62
C PHE A 1102 -27.78 0.63 2.39
N VAL A 1103 -26.53 0.23 2.13
CA VAL A 1103 -25.72 0.80 1.05
C VAL A 1103 -25.31 -0.30 0.06
N ASP A 1104 -25.83 -0.24 -1.16
CA ASP A 1104 -25.42 -1.07 -2.29
C ASP A 1104 -24.16 -0.49 -2.96
N GLU A 1105 -23.26 -1.37 -3.39
CA GLU A 1105 -21.96 -1.02 -3.98
C GLU A 1105 -21.09 -0.09 -3.11
N SER A 1106 -21.00 -0.40 -1.81
CA SER A 1106 -20.26 0.38 -0.81
C SER A 1106 -18.76 0.57 -1.14
N HIS A 1107 -18.17 -0.27 -1.99
CA HIS A 1107 -16.76 -0.17 -2.40
C HIS A 1107 -16.49 0.91 -3.46
N TYR A 1108 -17.52 1.41 -4.16
CA TYR A 1108 -17.35 2.34 -5.28
C TYR A 1108 -17.20 3.81 -4.85
N GLN A 1109 -17.54 4.13 -3.60
CA GLN A 1109 -17.53 5.49 -3.06
C GLN A 1109 -16.86 5.48 -1.68
N ASN A 1110 -15.99 6.44 -1.39
CA ASN A 1110 -15.41 6.62 -0.05
C ASN A 1110 -16.50 7.11 0.93
N PHE A 1111 -17.43 6.24 1.34
CA PHE A 1111 -18.56 6.61 2.19
C PHE A 1111 -18.11 7.19 3.56
N TYR A 1112 -16.91 6.83 4.01
CA TYR A 1112 -16.24 7.39 5.20
C TYR A 1112 -15.91 8.90 5.10
N GLU A 1113 -16.01 9.51 3.92
CA GLU A 1113 -15.84 10.95 3.70
C GLU A 1113 -17.12 11.76 3.93
N PHE A 1114 -18.29 11.11 3.97
CA PHE A 1114 -19.55 11.82 4.23
C PHE A 1114 -19.78 11.97 5.74
N PRO A 1115 -19.93 13.20 6.27
CA PRO A 1115 -20.19 13.45 7.69
C PRO A 1115 -21.50 12.84 8.23
N LYS A 1116 -22.35 12.30 7.36
CA LYS A 1116 -23.65 11.70 7.72
C LYS A 1116 -23.55 10.25 8.21
N PHE A 1117 -22.41 9.58 7.99
CA PHE A 1117 -22.17 8.22 8.48
C PHE A 1117 -21.42 8.19 9.82
N ARG A 1118 -21.06 9.36 10.37
CA ARG A 1118 -20.35 9.50 11.65
C ARG A 1118 -21.29 9.87 12.79
#